data_AF-A0A0V1CF03-F1
#
_entry.id   AF-A0A0V1CF03-F1
#
_cell.length_a   1.000
_cell.length_b   1.000
_cell.length_c   1.000
_cell.angle_alpha   90.00
_cell.angle_beta   90.00
_cell.angle_gamma   90.00
#
_symmetry.space_group_name_H-M   'P 1'
#
loop_
_entity.id
_entity.type
_entity.pdbx_description
1 polymer ?
#
loop_
_entity_poly.entity_id
_entity_poly.type
_entity_poly.pdbx_seq_one_letter_code
_entity_poly.pdbx_strand_id
1 'polypeptide(L)'
;MISITINLFIIAFVNFQLCTCSTDNENAAMKEMTFSVPISMLQDEREFDGKKLKKLLKPLGKLYNTSSDEGIPINSTEATLSVEKMMVELNRLIQKEYSFLYKQYQKLKTVLQAEKCDSTTNVYAVTLQNTDCESKLIIEGSPATNCSDVAHHHPLSCSILSKVASADEKIIGAYCSVGLEKSFPKKKSICKLSRYPGEEKFKTFVPEEVSSWFHDAIVYVPTGNRPLSNSMHSNNYRGRQGIVGLGMLPHLGAVQMNVVTIFRKNGKTTEVLSLINANGSIEIPKVFVTNPIQKPFGDDIDHILREAFGTMKLSSSDIEDKLQKLYNATISTKVKHRATPYDTDDAYVITEVVGVLDESKEHIGSINTFPSDGKFQIGWKEADKSALRLKRFAKPPKGLFLFIMSCKDCFKMQLEEITVLRSMFREPEELTFDNVENLNKLEAFVVNETALLEDTSLESVSFSMKLKNETNCTLVLSVELPFTYPLCQPPLVVIGCSSLDCHKLDALNVQLRQYISSKFAQAPFLYDIAQWICETKVPTDDESPVGEGSDVLETSEQPNESKVFCRYWIYSHHIYNKVKRRGMLELAKQLDLTGFCLPGKPGVVCVEGDRRDCIQFWKQVRKWTWKKISLKHVEEEEDSSLFVRKFGTFEELNFATQPGSRHMDFGLLYKFMVDHGCGDMFIFCFGMQGRDSNL
;
A
#
# COMPACT_ATOMS: atom_id res chain seq x y z
N MET A 1 7.78 -9.68 -1.63
CA MET A 1 7.46 -9.10 -0.30
C MET A 1 6.65 -10.03 0.61
N ILE A 2 6.17 -11.19 0.13
CA ILE A 2 5.38 -12.16 0.94
C ILE A 2 6.28 -13.18 1.69
N SER A 3 7.55 -13.34 1.29
CA SER A 3 8.48 -14.30 1.92
C SER A 3 9.07 -13.83 3.27
N ILE A 4 8.98 -12.54 3.60
CA ILE A 4 9.52 -12.01 4.87
C ILE A 4 8.51 -12.19 6.02
N THR A 5 7.22 -12.16 5.70
CA THR A 5 6.13 -12.30 6.68
C THR A 5 6.00 -13.73 7.22
N ILE A 6 6.34 -14.75 6.43
CA ILE A 6 6.29 -16.16 6.86
C ILE A 6 7.49 -16.52 7.75
N ASN A 7 8.69 -15.98 7.47
CA ASN A 7 9.86 -16.22 8.32
C ASN A 7 9.75 -15.53 9.70
N LEU A 8 9.09 -14.37 9.78
CA LEU A 8 8.83 -13.69 11.05
C LEU A 8 7.83 -14.46 11.94
N PHE A 9 6.83 -15.12 11.34
CA PHE A 9 5.91 -15.99 12.07
C PHE A 9 6.58 -17.25 12.61
N ILE A 10 7.52 -17.84 11.85
CA ILE A 10 8.28 -19.02 12.30
C ILE A 10 9.23 -18.66 13.45
N ILE A 11 9.89 -17.49 13.41
CA ILE A 11 10.77 -17.02 14.51
C ILE A 11 9.94 -16.71 15.77
N ALA A 12 8.74 -16.15 15.63
CA ALA A 12 7.81 -15.93 16.75
C ALA A 12 7.33 -17.26 17.37
N PHE A 13 7.08 -18.28 16.55
CA PHE A 13 6.65 -19.61 17.04
C PHE A 13 7.78 -20.40 17.70
N VAL A 14 9.03 -20.25 17.23
CA VAL A 14 10.21 -20.89 17.85
C VAL A 14 10.52 -20.28 19.22
N ASN A 15 10.38 -18.95 19.38
CA ASN A 15 10.51 -18.31 20.69
C ASN A 15 9.35 -18.66 21.65
N PHE A 16 8.16 -18.94 21.12
CA PHE A 16 7.01 -19.38 21.91
C PHE A 16 7.21 -20.77 22.54
N GLN A 17 7.88 -21.69 21.85
CA GLN A 17 8.15 -23.05 22.37
C GLN A 17 9.30 -23.08 23.40
N LEU A 18 10.23 -22.11 23.39
CA LEU A 18 11.32 -22.06 24.37
C LEU A 18 10.91 -21.45 25.73
N CYS A 19 9.77 -20.76 25.81
CA CYS A 19 9.26 -20.18 27.06
C CYS A 19 8.23 -21.06 27.81
N THR A 20 7.82 -22.21 27.26
CA THR A 20 6.79 -23.07 27.90
C THR A 20 7.35 -24.17 28.80
N CYS A 21 8.68 -24.24 28.97
CA CYS A 21 9.33 -25.08 29.99
C CYS A 21 9.72 -24.26 31.22
N SER A 22 8.76 -23.59 31.86
CA SER A 22 8.89 -23.16 33.25
C SER A 22 7.49 -23.01 33.82
N THR A 23 7.08 -23.96 34.64
CA THR A 23 5.89 -23.88 35.49
C THR A 23 6.11 -22.77 36.51
N ASP A 24 5.66 -21.55 36.20
CA ASP A 24 5.28 -20.49 37.14
C ASP A 24 4.70 -19.34 36.31
N ASN A 25 3.42 -19.43 35.97
CA ASN A 25 2.74 -18.46 35.13
C ASN A 25 1.55 -17.84 35.88
N GLU A 26 1.83 -16.82 36.69
CA GLU A 26 0.83 -15.82 37.08
C GLU A 26 1.40 -14.42 36.82
N ASN A 27 0.67 -13.64 36.01
CA ASN A 27 0.80 -12.19 35.81
C ASN A 27 1.79 -11.61 34.77
N ALA A 28 1.94 -12.22 33.60
CA ALA A 28 2.34 -11.48 32.40
C ALA A 28 1.10 -11.10 31.57
N ALA A 29 0.39 -10.05 31.97
CA ALA A 29 -0.69 -9.48 31.16
C ALA A 29 -0.09 -8.91 29.86
N MET A 30 -0.18 -9.66 28.76
CA MET A 30 0.16 -9.16 27.43
C MET A 30 -0.74 -7.97 27.11
N LYS A 31 -0.17 -6.76 27.10
CA LYS A 31 -0.89 -5.54 26.74
C LYS A 31 -1.11 -5.55 25.23
N GLU A 32 -2.34 -5.79 24.80
CA GLU A 32 -2.72 -5.69 23.39
C GLU A 32 -2.46 -4.26 22.89
N MET A 33 -1.53 -4.10 21.94
CA MET A 33 -1.18 -2.80 21.37
C MET A 33 -1.90 -2.60 20.05
N THR A 34 -2.85 -1.66 20.01
CA THR A 34 -3.49 -1.21 18.77
C THR A 34 -2.66 -0.06 18.18
N PHE A 35 -2.35 -0.11 16.87
CA PHE A 35 -1.59 0.94 16.18
C PHE A 35 -2.47 1.68 15.17
N SER A 36 -2.35 3.00 15.13
CA SER A 36 -3.03 3.82 14.13
C SER A 36 -2.13 3.84 12.90
N VAL A 37 -2.42 2.98 11.92
CA VAL A 37 -1.71 2.95 10.65
C VAL A 37 -2.55 3.70 9.62
N PRO A 38 -1.97 4.60 8.80
CA PRO A 38 -2.72 5.21 7.71
C PRO A 38 -3.20 4.12 6.75
N ILE A 39 -4.52 4.05 6.52
CA ILE A 39 -5.14 3.07 5.61
C ILE A 39 -4.65 3.26 4.16
N SER A 40 -4.06 4.41 3.82
CA SER A 40 -3.51 4.72 2.49
C SER A 40 -2.07 4.23 2.27
N MET A 41 -1.84 2.91 2.38
CA MET A 41 -0.79 2.25 1.60
C MET A 41 -1.38 1.70 0.28
N LEU A 42 -2.11 2.56 -0.45
CA LEU A 42 -2.41 2.31 -1.85
C LEU A 42 -1.17 2.70 -2.66
N GLN A 43 -0.65 1.74 -3.41
CA GLN A 43 0.53 1.86 -4.26
C GLN A 43 0.24 2.77 -5.47
N ASP A 44 0.13 4.10 -5.28
CA ASP A 44 0.44 5.11 -6.33
C ASP A 44 0.38 6.59 -5.87
N GLU A 45 0.38 6.89 -4.57
CA GLU A 45 0.39 8.30 -4.11
C GLU A 45 1.74 8.98 -4.38
N ARG A 46 1.71 10.22 -4.87
CA ARG A 46 2.92 11.05 -5.08
C ARG A 46 3.70 11.20 -3.78
N GLU A 47 4.75 10.41 -3.59
CA GLU A 47 5.64 10.57 -2.44
C GLU A 47 6.82 11.50 -2.75
N PHE A 48 7.00 12.54 -1.94
CA PHE A 48 8.15 13.43 -2.00
C PHE A 48 8.99 13.36 -0.73
N ASP A 49 10.31 13.35 -0.87
CA ASP A 49 11.21 13.26 0.30
C ASP A 49 11.14 14.53 1.18
N GLY A 50 10.85 14.32 2.47
CA GLY A 50 10.70 15.41 3.43
C GLY A 50 11.97 16.22 3.66
N LYS A 51 13.18 15.63 3.56
CA LYS A 51 14.44 16.39 3.68
C LYS A 51 14.63 17.34 2.50
N LYS A 52 14.31 16.88 1.28
CA LYS A 52 14.28 17.72 0.08
C LYS A 52 13.26 18.84 0.21
N LEU A 53 12.09 18.58 0.79
CA LEU A 53 11.05 19.59 0.99
C LEU A 53 11.51 20.66 1.98
N LYS A 54 12.07 20.25 3.12
CA LYS A 54 12.65 21.16 4.12
C LYS A 54 13.72 22.07 3.51
N LYS A 55 14.56 21.55 2.60
CA LYS A 55 15.57 22.35 1.88
C LYS A 55 14.93 23.34 0.90
N LEU A 56 13.86 22.94 0.23
CA LEU A 56 13.09 23.78 -0.70
C LEU A 56 12.36 24.93 -0.02
N LEU A 57 11.78 24.66 1.16
CA LEU A 57 11.04 25.65 1.94
C LEU A 57 11.95 26.57 2.77
N LYS A 58 13.21 26.22 3.03
CA LYS A 58 14.13 27.02 3.85
C LYS A 58 14.12 28.54 3.54
N PRO A 59 14.14 29.01 2.27
CA PRO A 59 14.02 30.45 1.95
C PRO A 59 12.59 31.02 2.02
N LEU A 60 11.57 30.17 2.19
CA LEU A 60 10.14 30.48 2.13
C LEU A 60 9.42 30.20 3.47
N GLY A 61 10.17 30.26 4.57
CA GLY A 61 9.71 29.97 5.93
C GLY A 61 10.05 28.56 6.44
N LYS A 62 9.99 28.37 7.76
CA LYS A 62 10.27 27.06 8.37
C LYS A 62 9.12 26.09 8.03
N LEU A 63 9.46 24.83 7.74
CA LEU A 63 8.46 23.76 7.57
C LEU A 63 7.81 23.39 8.91
N TYR A 64 8.59 23.40 9.99
CA TYR A 64 8.13 23.12 11.34
C TYR A 64 8.57 24.22 12.29
N ASN A 65 7.71 24.58 13.24
CA ASN A 65 7.94 25.63 14.24
C ASN A 65 8.70 25.09 15.45
N THR A 66 9.92 24.59 15.22
CA THR A 66 10.80 24.16 16.31
C THR A 66 11.85 25.23 16.60
N SER A 67 12.07 25.55 17.89
CA SER A 67 13.26 26.29 18.31
C SER A 67 14.53 25.52 17.93
N SER A 68 15.59 26.25 17.61
CA SER A 68 16.92 25.70 17.30
C SER A 68 17.92 25.85 18.44
N ASP A 69 17.47 26.37 19.59
CA ASP A 69 18.32 26.75 20.71
C ASP A 69 18.97 25.51 21.33
N GLU A 70 20.27 25.61 21.57
CA GLU A 70 21.07 24.56 22.18
C GLU A 70 21.13 24.77 23.70
N GLY A 71 21.24 23.68 24.45
CA GLY A 71 21.39 23.73 25.89
C GLY A 71 22.77 24.24 26.30
N ILE A 72 22.86 24.81 27.50
CA ILE A 72 24.13 25.22 28.10
C ILE A 72 24.73 24.01 28.83
N PRO A 73 25.95 23.54 28.52
CA PRO A 73 26.56 22.41 29.21
C PRO A 73 26.65 22.65 30.73
N ILE A 74 26.30 21.63 31.52
CA ILE A 74 26.44 21.64 32.98
C ILE A 74 27.82 21.10 33.34
N ASN A 75 28.45 21.66 34.38
CA ASN A 75 29.75 21.19 34.85
C ASN A 75 29.66 19.72 35.31
N SER A 76 30.66 18.89 34.98
CA SER A 76 30.71 17.46 35.32
C SER A 76 30.42 17.17 36.81
N THR A 77 30.99 17.94 37.73
CA THR A 77 30.79 17.74 39.17
C THR A 77 29.35 18.04 39.59
N GLU A 78 28.78 19.14 39.08
CA GLU A 78 27.40 19.54 39.33
C GLU A 78 26.41 18.55 38.73
N ALA A 79 26.68 18.08 37.50
CA ALA A 79 25.87 17.09 36.82
C ALA A 79 25.88 15.75 37.56
N THR A 80 27.05 15.29 38.03
CA THR A 80 27.18 14.05 38.81
C THR A 80 26.34 14.14 40.09
N LEU A 81 26.50 15.21 40.87
CA LEU A 81 25.75 15.42 42.11
C LEU A 81 24.22 15.49 41.86
N SER A 82 23.81 16.13 40.77
CA SER A 82 22.38 16.25 40.40
C SER A 82 21.79 14.88 40.06
N VAL A 83 22.51 14.07 39.28
CA VAL A 83 22.07 12.72 38.91
C VAL A 83 22.07 11.80 40.12
N GLU A 84 23.08 11.87 41.01
CA GLU A 84 23.13 11.08 42.25
C GLU A 84 21.91 11.30 43.13
N LYS A 85 21.46 12.54 43.29
CA LYS A 85 20.22 12.86 44.01
C LYS A 85 18.97 12.25 43.35
N MET A 86 18.96 12.13 42.02
CA MET A 86 17.86 11.53 41.26
C MET A 86 17.92 9.99 41.19
N MET A 87 19.03 9.35 41.61
CA MET A 87 19.19 7.90 41.51
C MET A 87 18.16 7.11 42.32
N VAL A 88 17.65 7.68 43.41
CA VAL A 88 16.59 7.07 44.23
C VAL A 88 15.33 6.86 43.39
N GLU A 89 14.86 7.92 42.74
CA GLU A 89 13.66 7.88 41.91
C GLU A 89 13.90 7.06 40.63
N LEU A 90 15.09 7.17 40.03
CA LEU A 90 15.43 6.40 38.83
C LEU A 90 15.44 4.89 39.11
N ASN A 91 16.04 4.45 40.22
CA ASN A 91 15.98 3.04 40.64
C ASN A 91 14.55 2.61 40.93
N ARG A 92 13.73 3.46 41.56
CA ARG A 92 12.30 3.16 41.78
C ARG A 92 11.56 2.89 40.47
N LEU A 93 11.85 3.67 39.41
CA LEU A 93 11.29 3.47 38.07
C LEU A 93 11.77 2.15 37.43
N ILE A 94 13.08 1.86 37.50
CA ILE A 94 13.67 0.62 36.97
C ILE A 94 13.04 -0.62 37.64
N GLN A 95 12.90 -0.59 38.97
CA GLN A 95 12.39 -1.71 39.75
C GLN A 95 10.89 -1.94 39.55
N LYS A 96 10.11 -0.89 39.26
CA LYS A 96 8.66 -1.00 39.06
C LYS A 96 8.29 -1.89 37.87
N GLU A 97 9.04 -1.79 36.78
CA GLU A 97 8.67 -2.40 35.50
C GLU A 97 9.29 -3.79 35.30
N TYR A 98 10.46 -4.05 35.92
CA TYR A 98 11.24 -5.29 35.72
C TYR A 98 11.75 -5.92 37.03
N SER A 99 10.96 -5.84 38.11
CA SER A 99 11.29 -6.35 39.46
C SER A 99 11.85 -7.78 39.50
N PHE A 100 11.53 -8.62 38.51
CA PHE A 100 11.99 -10.00 38.39
C PHE A 100 13.33 -10.17 37.63
N LEU A 101 13.68 -9.29 36.68
CA LEU A 101 14.89 -9.36 35.86
C LEU A 101 16.06 -8.55 36.44
N TYR A 102 15.79 -7.42 37.08
CA TYR A 102 16.81 -6.54 37.68
C TYR A 102 16.76 -6.62 39.20
N LYS A 103 17.12 -7.76 39.79
CA LYS A 103 17.15 -7.96 41.26
C LYS A 103 18.18 -7.11 42.01
N GLN A 104 18.96 -6.28 41.30
CA GLN A 104 20.00 -5.42 41.87
C GLN A 104 19.76 -3.95 41.53
N TYR A 105 20.08 -3.08 42.48
CA TYR A 105 20.06 -1.63 42.30
C TYR A 105 21.17 -1.19 41.35
N GLN A 106 20.98 -0.02 40.75
CA GLN A 106 21.91 0.61 39.83
C GLN A 106 22.58 1.81 40.51
N LYS A 107 23.89 1.97 40.27
CA LYS A 107 24.65 3.17 40.61
C LYS A 107 25.06 3.92 39.35
N LEU A 108 25.28 5.23 39.48
CA LEU A 108 25.81 6.05 38.38
C LEU A 108 27.23 5.58 38.04
N LYS A 109 27.46 5.24 36.77
CA LYS A 109 28.81 4.95 36.25
C LYS A 109 29.45 6.21 35.68
N THR A 110 28.74 6.90 34.80
CA THR A 110 29.25 8.08 34.10
C THR A 110 28.12 8.94 33.56
N VAL A 111 28.26 10.26 33.68
CA VAL A 111 27.45 11.23 32.94
C VAL A 111 28.09 11.45 31.57
N LEU A 112 27.39 11.07 30.51
CA LEU A 112 27.87 11.22 29.12
C LEU A 112 27.68 12.65 28.62
N GLN A 113 26.56 13.28 28.97
CA GLN A 113 26.21 14.64 28.58
C GLN A 113 25.20 15.21 29.57
N ALA A 114 25.34 16.48 29.93
CA ALA A 114 24.41 17.20 30.80
C ALA A 114 24.25 18.63 30.32
N GLU A 115 23.01 19.07 30.14
CA GLU A 115 22.71 20.40 29.57
C GLU A 115 21.52 21.04 30.30
N LYS A 116 21.64 22.34 30.54
CA LYS A 116 20.54 23.20 30.98
C LYS A 116 19.79 23.72 29.76
N CYS A 117 18.53 23.33 29.64
CA CYS A 117 17.71 23.63 28.46
C CYS A 117 16.94 24.95 28.58
N ASP A 118 16.50 25.30 29.78
CA ASP A 118 15.96 26.61 30.12
C ASP A 118 16.19 26.96 31.60
N SER A 119 15.46 27.93 32.16
CA SER A 119 15.63 28.32 33.56
C SER A 119 15.26 27.22 34.57
N THR A 120 14.44 26.25 34.18
CA THR A 120 13.87 25.23 35.07
C THR A 120 14.08 23.79 34.63
N THR A 121 14.62 23.56 33.42
CA THR A 121 14.68 22.23 32.81
C THR A 121 16.12 21.87 32.46
N ASN A 122 16.57 20.70 32.95
CA ASN A 122 17.85 20.11 32.57
C ASN A 122 17.63 18.77 31.85
N VAL A 123 18.64 18.33 31.12
CA VAL A 123 18.65 17.02 30.48
C VAL A 123 20.00 16.34 30.68
N TYR A 124 19.97 15.04 30.90
CA TYR A 124 21.14 14.21 31.16
C TYR A 124 21.11 12.96 30.27
N ALA A 125 22.26 12.58 29.75
CA ALA A 125 22.52 11.24 29.24
C ALA A 125 23.55 10.57 30.17
N VAL A 126 23.19 9.41 30.71
CA VAL A 126 23.97 8.72 31.74
C VAL A 126 24.13 7.24 31.41
N THR A 127 25.20 6.66 31.93
CA THR A 127 25.41 5.21 31.98
C THR A 127 25.39 4.78 33.42
N LEU A 128 24.67 3.70 33.68
CA LEU A 128 24.51 3.06 34.97
C LEU A 128 25.21 1.70 34.97
N GLN A 129 25.50 1.21 36.17
CA GLN A 129 26.02 -0.12 36.39
C GLN A 129 25.42 -0.74 37.64
N ASN A 130 25.34 -2.07 37.65
CA ASN A 130 24.89 -2.81 38.81
C ASN A 130 25.78 -2.52 40.01
N THR A 131 25.18 -2.55 41.19
CA THR A 131 25.88 -2.40 42.45
C THR A 131 25.57 -3.53 43.41
N ASP A 132 26.56 -3.86 44.25
CA ASP A 132 26.44 -4.72 45.41
C ASP A 132 26.03 -3.95 46.68
N CYS A 133 25.87 -2.61 46.60
CA CYS A 133 25.43 -1.79 47.73
C CYS A 133 24.15 -2.34 48.36
N GLU A 134 24.04 -2.22 49.69
CA GLU A 134 22.74 -2.34 50.36
C GLU A 134 21.73 -1.35 49.79
N SER A 135 20.50 -1.83 49.54
CA SER A 135 19.40 -1.02 48.98
C SER A 135 19.18 0.29 49.74
N LYS A 136 19.38 0.27 51.07
CA LYS A 136 19.25 1.43 51.96
C LYS A 136 20.20 2.58 51.58
N LEU A 137 21.45 2.30 51.22
CA LEU A 137 22.44 3.33 50.84
C LEU A 137 22.08 4.01 49.52
N ILE A 138 21.51 3.25 48.58
CA ILE A 138 21.04 3.78 47.29
C ILE A 138 19.76 4.60 47.47
N ILE A 139 18.85 4.19 48.36
CA ILE A 139 17.60 4.90 48.66
C ILE A 139 17.86 6.20 49.43
N GLU A 140 18.92 6.27 50.24
CA GLU A 140 19.33 7.48 50.98
C GLU A 140 20.11 8.48 50.11
N GLY A 141 20.36 8.18 48.83
CA GLY A 141 21.04 9.09 47.90
C GLY A 141 22.52 9.31 48.20
N SER A 142 23.15 8.37 48.91
CA SER A 142 24.59 8.44 49.20
C SER A 142 25.40 8.33 47.90
N PRO A 143 26.49 9.11 47.73
CA PRO A 143 27.40 8.90 46.60
C PRO A 143 27.90 7.46 46.70
N ALA A 144 27.70 6.67 45.65
CA ALA A 144 27.98 5.22 45.66
C ALA A 144 29.49 4.89 45.66
N THR A 145 30.32 5.80 46.17
CA THR A 145 31.79 5.81 46.15
C THR A 145 32.43 4.66 46.93
N ASN A 146 31.68 3.96 47.79
CA ASN A 146 32.19 2.85 48.59
C ASN A 146 31.76 1.46 48.09
N CYS A 147 31.03 1.35 46.98
CA CYS A 147 30.52 0.06 46.49
C CYS A 147 31.39 -0.50 45.38
N SER A 148 31.56 -1.82 45.36
CA SER A 148 32.40 -2.50 44.37
C SER A 148 31.74 -2.45 42.99
N ASP A 149 32.55 -2.51 41.93
CA ASP A 149 32.02 -2.64 40.58
C ASP A 149 31.68 -4.10 40.31
N VAL A 150 30.40 -4.39 40.09
CA VAL A 150 29.97 -5.71 39.61
C VAL A 150 30.10 -5.70 38.09
N ALA A 151 31.00 -6.53 37.55
CA ALA A 151 31.21 -6.65 36.12
C ALA A 151 29.91 -7.13 35.44
N HIS A 152 29.29 -6.26 34.65
CA HIS A 152 28.09 -6.56 33.88
C HIS A 152 28.38 -6.45 32.39
N HIS A 153 27.95 -7.46 31.61
CA HIS A 153 28.23 -7.52 30.17
C HIS A 153 27.45 -6.49 29.35
N HIS A 154 26.42 -5.85 29.91
CA HIS A 154 25.63 -4.86 29.20
C HIS A 154 25.19 -3.72 30.14
N PRO A 155 25.82 -2.54 30.09
CA PRO A 155 25.44 -1.41 30.93
C PRO A 155 24.09 -0.82 30.51
N LEU A 156 23.32 -0.37 31.51
CA LEU A 156 22.07 0.34 31.30
C LEU A 156 22.38 1.82 31.05
N SER A 157 21.81 2.38 30.00
CA SER A 157 22.02 3.79 29.66
C SER A 157 20.68 4.51 29.57
N CYS A 158 20.63 5.73 30.09
CA CYS A 158 19.40 6.49 30.27
C CYS A 158 19.50 7.92 29.75
N SER A 159 18.42 8.41 29.14
CA SER A 159 18.15 9.83 28.99
C SER A 159 17.21 10.27 30.11
N ILE A 160 17.48 11.41 30.73
CA ILE A 160 16.71 11.93 31.85
C ILE A 160 16.40 13.39 31.56
N LEU A 161 15.13 13.75 31.59
CA LEU A 161 14.63 15.11 31.57
C LEU A 161 14.14 15.45 32.98
N SER A 162 14.67 16.53 33.54
CA SER A 162 14.38 16.94 34.91
C SER A 162 13.87 18.37 35.00
N LYS A 163 13.18 18.66 36.11
CA LYS A 163 12.70 19.99 36.46
C LYS A 163 13.29 20.43 37.80
N VAL A 164 13.92 21.60 37.81
CA VAL A 164 14.55 22.24 38.97
C VAL A 164 13.53 23.16 39.64
N ALA A 165 13.07 22.82 40.84
CA ALA A 165 12.17 23.64 41.64
C ALA A 165 12.83 24.02 42.97
N SER A 166 13.44 25.21 43.02
CA SER A 166 14.05 25.95 44.15
C SER A 166 15.07 25.24 45.08
N ALA A 167 14.96 23.93 45.33
CA ALA A 167 15.94 23.14 46.09
C ALA A 167 16.03 21.68 45.60
N ASP A 168 14.95 21.13 45.01
CA ASP A 168 14.90 19.74 44.58
C ASP A 168 14.69 19.63 43.06
N GLU A 169 15.53 18.81 42.43
CA GLU A 169 15.43 18.47 41.02
C GLU A 169 14.68 17.14 40.86
N LYS A 170 13.63 17.14 40.04
CA LYS A 170 12.73 15.98 39.87
C LYS A 170 12.76 15.47 38.45
N ILE A 171 12.75 14.15 38.28
CA ILE A 171 12.59 13.50 36.97
C ILE A 171 11.16 13.78 36.48
N ILE A 172 11.05 14.38 35.30
CA ILE A 172 9.77 14.59 34.60
C ILE A 172 9.67 13.75 33.32
N GLY A 173 10.78 13.17 32.88
CA GLY A 173 10.84 12.25 31.76
C GLY A 173 12.10 11.41 31.79
N ALA A 174 12.03 10.15 31.38
CA ALA A 174 13.18 9.25 31.36
C ALA A 174 13.02 8.15 30.31
N TYR A 175 14.11 7.78 29.65
CA TYR A 175 14.16 6.60 28.79
C TYR A 175 15.43 5.81 29.08
N CYS A 176 15.31 4.55 29.48
CA CYS A 176 16.45 3.68 29.76
C CYS A 176 16.40 2.41 28.91
N SER A 177 17.53 2.04 28.32
CA SER A 177 17.71 0.80 27.57
C SER A 177 19.14 0.30 27.70
N VAL A 178 19.31 -1.00 27.59
CA VAL A 178 20.63 -1.62 27.43
C VAL A 178 21.26 -1.15 26.13
N GLY A 179 22.57 -0.84 26.15
CA GLY A 179 23.34 -0.53 24.93
C GLY A 179 23.05 0.85 24.31
N LEU A 180 22.35 1.74 25.03
CA LEU A 180 21.96 3.08 24.53
C LEU A 180 23.15 4.05 24.43
N GLU A 181 24.30 3.74 25.05
CA GLU A 181 25.48 4.61 25.06
C GLU A 181 25.99 4.97 23.65
N LYS A 182 25.81 4.04 22.70
CA LYS A 182 26.20 4.24 21.29
C LYS A 182 25.22 5.10 20.52
N SER A 183 23.96 5.19 20.98
CA SER A 183 22.88 5.94 20.34
C SER A 183 22.83 7.40 20.79
N PHE A 184 23.51 7.75 21.89
CA PHE A 184 23.60 9.15 22.33
C PHE A 184 24.49 9.99 21.40
N PRO A 185 24.01 11.15 20.95
CA PRO A 185 24.71 11.94 19.95
C PRO A 185 25.88 12.71 20.55
N LYS A 186 27.11 12.22 20.33
CA LYS A 186 28.35 12.85 20.84
C LYS A 186 28.59 14.33 20.44
N LYS A 187 27.87 14.85 19.43
CA LYS A 187 28.08 16.20 18.86
C LYS A 187 26.81 17.05 18.78
N LYS A 188 25.66 16.55 19.24
CA LYS A 188 24.40 17.31 19.17
C LYS A 188 23.90 17.57 20.59
N SER A 189 23.38 18.77 20.81
CA SER A 189 22.69 19.09 22.06
C SER A 189 21.47 18.19 22.23
N ILE A 190 21.36 17.54 23.39
CA ILE A 190 20.19 16.74 23.75
C ILE A 190 19.01 17.67 24.00
N CYS A 191 19.21 18.84 24.61
CA CYS A 191 18.14 19.83 24.80
C CYS A 191 17.43 20.16 23.49
N LYS A 192 18.20 20.34 22.41
CA LYS A 192 17.67 20.60 21.06
C LYS A 192 16.85 19.44 20.50
N LEU A 193 17.22 18.20 20.81
CA LEU A 193 16.50 17.00 20.39
C LEU A 193 15.25 16.74 21.24
N SER A 194 15.28 17.18 22.50
CA SER A 194 14.16 17.14 23.43
C SER A 194 13.16 18.29 23.25
N ARG A 195 13.43 19.29 22.40
CA ARG A 195 12.47 20.40 22.17
C ARG A 195 11.18 19.87 21.56
N TYR A 196 10.07 20.23 22.18
CA TYR A 196 8.74 20.00 21.64
C TYR A 196 8.04 21.33 21.38
N PRO A 197 7.49 21.54 20.19
CA PRO A 197 6.64 22.69 19.92
C PRO A 197 5.29 22.47 20.64
N GLY A 198 4.95 23.31 21.61
CA GLY A 198 3.74 23.16 22.42
C GLY A 198 3.88 23.80 23.79
N GLU A 199 2.88 23.64 24.65
CA GLU A 199 2.91 24.13 26.03
C GLU A 199 3.93 23.37 26.89
N GLU A 200 4.13 22.09 26.59
CA GLU A 200 5.06 21.20 27.30
C GLU A 200 6.51 21.62 27.12
N LYS A 201 6.85 22.32 26.02
CA LYS A 201 8.18 22.81 25.59
C LYS A 201 9.26 21.74 25.36
N PHE A 202 9.17 20.62 26.06
CA PHE A 202 10.12 19.53 26.04
C PHE A 202 9.44 18.16 26.08
N LYS A 203 10.11 17.19 25.47
CA LYS A 203 9.78 15.78 25.48
C LYS A 203 10.96 14.94 25.94
N THR A 204 10.68 13.74 26.45
CA THR A 204 11.72 12.77 26.78
C THR A 204 12.49 12.40 25.52
N PHE A 205 13.82 12.46 25.56
CA PHE A 205 14.60 12.11 24.38
C PHE A 205 14.65 10.58 24.20
N VAL A 206 14.09 10.09 23.10
CA VAL A 206 14.15 8.69 22.69
C VAL A 206 14.93 8.61 21.37
N PRO A 207 16.08 7.90 21.31
CA PRO A 207 16.81 7.73 20.05
C PRO A 207 15.98 6.96 19.00
N GLU A 208 16.12 7.35 17.74
CA GLU A 208 15.33 6.81 16.62
C GLU A 208 15.55 5.30 16.43
N GLU A 209 16.74 4.80 16.77
CA GLU A 209 17.12 3.40 16.62
C GLU A 209 16.36 2.46 17.56
N VAL A 210 15.87 3.00 18.69
CA VAL A 210 15.22 2.26 19.77
C VAL A 210 13.80 2.74 20.03
N SER A 211 13.26 3.62 19.20
CA SER A 211 11.92 4.20 19.40
C SER A 211 10.80 3.17 19.17
N SER A 212 11.05 2.07 18.46
CA SER A 212 10.07 1.00 18.22
C SER A 212 9.38 0.55 19.52
N TRP A 213 8.06 0.39 19.50
CA TRP A 213 7.30 -0.14 20.64
C TRP A 213 7.74 -1.55 21.06
N PHE A 214 8.30 -2.32 20.10
CA PHE A 214 8.84 -3.66 20.32
C PHE A 214 10.27 -3.67 20.85
N HIS A 215 10.95 -2.51 20.88
CA HIS A 215 12.24 -2.39 21.55
C HIS A 215 12.03 -2.42 23.06
N ASP A 216 12.90 -3.17 23.75
CA ASP A 216 12.87 -3.32 25.20
C ASP A 216 13.30 -2.01 25.89
N ALA A 217 12.31 -1.27 26.39
CA ALA A 217 12.51 -0.05 27.14
C ALA A 217 12.35 -0.39 28.63
N ILE A 218 13.47 -0.33 29.37
CA ILE A 218 13.52 -0.65 30.80
C ILE A 218 12.81 0.41 31.64
N VAL A 219 12.98 1.67 31.22
CA VAL A 219 12.22 2.79 31.76
C VAL A 219 11.71 3.57 30.57
N TYR A 220 10.41 3.86 30.56
CA TYR A 220 9.85 4.85 29.65
C TYR A 220 8.84 5.74 30.36
N VAL A 221 9.29 6.97 30.67
CA VAL A 221 8.47 8.04 31.23
C VAL A 221 8.40 9.17 30.20
N PRO A 222 7.34 9.22 29.37
CA PRO A 222 7.11 10.34 28.47
C PRO A 222 6.61 11.57 29.21
N THR A 223 6.78 12.76 28.61
CA THR A 223 6.12 13.98 29.08
C THR A 223 4.68 14.06 28.57
N GLY A 224 3.93 15.09 28.97
CA GLY A 224 2.55 15.31 28.51
C GLY A 224 1.51 14.53 29.30
N ASN A 225 0.24 14.78 29.01
CA ASN A 225 -0.90 14.19 29.72
C ASN A 225 -1.82 13.49 28.72
N ARG A 226 -2.17 12.22 28.98
CA ARG A 226 -3.22 11.54 28.22
C ARG A 226 -4.61 12.03 28.67
N PRO A 227 -5.53 12.32 27.75
CA PRO A 227 -6.93 12.57 28.12
C PRO A 227 -7.52 11.38 28.89
N LEU A 228 -8.30 11.65 29.92
CA LEU A 228 -8.89 10.64 30.82
C LEU A 228 -10.02 9.78 30.20
N SER A 229 -10.32 9.90 28.89
CA SER A 229 -11.50 9.27 28.30
C SER A 229 -11.32 7.79 27.93
N ASN A 230 -12.39 7.00 28.09
CA ASN A 230 -12.58 5.60 27.67
C ASN A 230 -12.39 5.30 26.16
N SER A 231 -11.64 6.13 25.41
CA SER A 231 -11.37 5.88 24.00
C SER A 231 -10.24 4.86 23.84
N MET A 232 -10.49 3.82 23.03
CA MET A 232 -9.43 3.00 22.45
C MET A 232 -8.50 3.94 21.68
N HIS A 233 -7.36 4.28 22.26
CA HIS A 233 -6.35 5.10 21.61
C HIS A 233 -5.29 4.18 21.01
N SER A 234 -4.96 4.45 19.76
CA SER A 234 -3.98 3.65 19.03
C SER A 234 -2.63 4.32 19.09
N ASN A 235 -1.59 3.56 19.47
CA ASN A 235 -0.23 4.06 19.54
C ASN A 235 0.25 4.49 18.14
N ASN A 236 1.11 5.49 18.12
CA ASN A 236 1.80 5.94 16.92
C ASN A 236 2.65 4.79 16.34
N TYR A 237 2.35 4.38 15.11
CA TYR A 237 3.06 3.28 14.44
C TYR A 237 4.58 3.54 14.26
N ARG A 238 5.03 4.80 14.37
CA ARG A 238 6.45 5.20 14.28
C ARG A 238 7.25 4.92 15.54
N GLY A 239 6.61 4.46 16.63
CA GLY A 239 7.25 4.22 17.91
C GLY A 239 7.07 5.37 18.91
N ARG A 240 7.71 5.20 20.07
CA ARG A 240 7.81 6.15 21.17
C ARG A 240 8.42 7.47 20.70
N GLN A 241 7.71 8.57 20.92
CA GLN A 241 8.12 9.93 20.60
C GLN A 241 8.60 10.72 21.81
N GLY A 242 8.42 10.18 23.03
CA GLY A 242 8.85 10.80 24.29
C GLY A 242 7.84 11.76 24.91
N ILE A 243 6.64 11.83 24.34
CA ILE A 243 5.53 12.67 24.80
C ILE A 243 4.22 11.96 24.50
N VAL A 244 3.28 11.96 25.44
CA VAL A 244 1.95 11.35 25.31
C VAL A 244 0.84 12.39 25.16
N GLY A 245 -0.31 11.95 24.68
CA GLY A 245 -1.48 12.77 24.45
C GLY A 245 -1.43 13.51 23.11
N LEU A 246 -2.20 14.60 23.04
CA LEU A 246 -2.34 15.43 21.84
C LEU A 246 -1.09 16.29 21.56
N GLY A 247 -0.39 16.71 22.60
CA GLY A 247 0.60 17.79 22.49
C GLY A 247 -0.05 19.01 21.84
N MET A 248 0.52 19.51 20.73
CA MET A 248 -0.06 20.64 19.98
C MET A 248 -1.00 20.25 18.83
N LEU A 249 -1.29 18.96 18.66
CA LEU A 249 -2.10 18.46 17.55
C LEU A 249 -3.61 18.58 17.84
N PRO A 250 -4.45 18.79 16.82
CA PRO A 250 -5.88 19.03 16.99
C PRO A 250 -6.67 17.80 17.46
N HIS A 251 -6.20 16.60 17.17
CA HIS A 251 -6.83 15.35 17.59
C HIS A 251 -5.81 14.19 17.64
N LEU A 252 -6.22 13.07 18.26
CA LEU A 252 -5.42 11.86 18.37
C LEU A 252 -5.32 11.13 17.02
N GLY A 253 -4.30 10.28 16.86
CA GLY A 253 -4.06 9.50 15.65
C GLY A 253 -3.45 10.30 14.50
N ALA A 254 -3.87 9.99 13.28
CA ALA A 254 -3.32 10.58 12.06
C ALA A 254 -3.84 12.00 11.82
N VAL A 255 -2.98 13.01 11.88
CA VAL A 255 -3.32 14.40 11.61
C VAL A 255 -2.70 14.85 10.30
N GLN A 256 -3.51 15.37 9.38
CA GLN A 256 -3.00 15.91 8.12
C GLN A 256 -2.53 17.36 8.28
N MET A 257 -1.33 17.67 7.77
CA MET A 257 -0.79 19.02 7.67
C MET A 257 -0.46 19.34 6.21
N ASN A 258 -1.11 20.36 5.66
CA ASN A 258 -0.93 20.77 4.27
C ASN A 258 0.00 21.98 4.16
N VAL A 259 1.00 21.87 3.29
CA VAL A 259 1.84 22.98 2.83
C VAL A 259 1.18 23.55 1.58
N VAL A 260 0.60 24.74 1.69
CA VAL A 260 -0.32 25.30 0.68
C VAL A 260 0.45 26.15 -0.33
N THR A 261 0.57 25.69 -1.58
CA THR A 261 1.33 26.36 -2.65
C THR A 261 0.42 26.77 -3.80
N ILE A 262 -0.25 27.92 -3.66
CA ILE A 262 -1.15 28.47 -4.68
C ILE A 262 -0.42 29.53 -5.48
N PHE A 263 -0.51 29.44 -6.81
CA PHE A 263 0.09 30.39 -7.75
C PHE A 263 -0.96 31.01 -8.65
N ARG A 264 -0.78 32.29 -9.00
CA ARG A 264 -1.55 32.96 -10.06
C ARG A 264 -0.66 33.72 -11.03
N LYS A 265 -1.16 34.00 -12.24
CA LYS A 265 -0.54 34.99 -13.13
C LYS A 265 -1.16 36.37 -12.89
N ASN A 266 -0.33 37.40 -12.82
CA ASN A 266 -0.77 38.79 -12.74
C ASN A 266 -0.01 39.62 -13.80
N GLY A 267 -0.60 39.73 -15.00
CA GLY A 267 0.13 40.27 -16.15
C GLY A 267 1.31 39.37 -16.53
N LYS A 268 2.54 39.91 -16.52
CA LYS A 268 3.76 39.15 -16.82
C LYS A 268 4.39 38.47 -15.61
N THR A 269 3.96 38.81 -14.39
CA THR A 269 4.52 38.25 -13.16
C THR A 269 3.71 37.06 -12.69
N THR A 270 4.38 36.13 -12.00
CA THR A 270 3.72 35.05 -11.26
C THR A 270 3.73 35.43 -9.80
N GLU A 271 2.58 35.32 -9.15
CA GLU A 271 2.44 35.55 -7.71
C GLU A 271 2.17 34.23 -7.00
N VAL A 272 2.58 34.16 -5.74
CA VAL A 272 2.35 33.03 -4.84
C VAL A 272 1.59 33.51 -3.61
N LEU A 273 0.68 32.68 -3.13
CA LEU A 273 -0.01 32.93 -1.86
C LEU A 273 0.99 32.76 -0.71
N SER A 274 1.08 33.77 0.14
CA SER A 274 2.03 33.87 1.24
C SER A 274 1.35 34.38 2.49
N LEU A 275 1.88 34.04 3.67
CA LEU A 275 1.61 34.79 4.89
C LEU A 275 2.13 36.23 4.74
N ILE A 276 1.36 37.20 5.21
CA ILE A 276 1.75 38.61 5.24
C ILE A 276 2.47 38.86 6.56
N ASN A 277 3.78 39.12 6.46
CA ASN A 277 4.62 39.41 7.61
C ASN A 277 5.23 40.82 7.45
N ALA A 278 5.51 41.50 8.57
CA ALA A 278 6.11 42.84 8.58
C ALA A 278 7.43 42.94 7.79
N ASN A 279 8.19 41.85 7.71
CA ASN A 279 9.49 41.77 7.03
C ASN A 279 9.37 41.64 5.49
N GLY A 280 8.16 41.51 4.95
CA GLY A 280 7.90 41.45 3.52
C GLY A 280 8.31 40.16 2.80
N SER A 281 8.97 39.22 3.50
CA SER A 281 9.42 37.92 2.98
C SER A 281 8.26 37.01 2.59
N ILE A 282 8.50 36.12 1.62
CA ILE A 282 7.56 35.06 1.25
C ILE A 282 7.59 33.97 2.33
N GLU A 283 6.42 33.64 2.87
CA GLU A 283 6.22 32.52 3.78
C GLU A 283 5.03 31.67 3.34
N ILE A 284 5.30 30.41 2.98
CA ILE A 284 4.26 29.49 2.52
C ILE A 284 3.37 29.07 3.71
N PRO A 285 2.04 29.16 3.63
CA PRO A 285 1.16 28.71 4.70
C PRO A 285 1.28 27.20 4.97
N LYS A 286 1.24 26.82 6.25
CA LYS A 286 1.14 25.42 6.71
C LYS A 286 -0.04 25.33 7.66
N VAL A 287 -0.96 24.42 7.38
CA VAL A 287 -2.27 24.34 8.05
C VAL A 287 -2.56 22.91 8.42
N PHE A 288 -3.13 22.70 9.60
CA PHE A 288 -3.70 21.40 9.95
C PHE A 288 -5.08 21.26 9.33
N VAL A 289 -5.38 20.07 8.82
CA VAL A 289 -6.60 19.81 8.05
C VAL A 289 -7.34 18.64 8.65
N THR A 290 -8.60 18.89 9.01
CA THR A 290 -9.51 17.91 9.60
C THR A 290 -10.30 17.17 8.53
N ASN A 291 -10.71 17.86 7.46
CA ASN A 291 -11.43 17.29 6.32
C ASN A 291 -10.76 17.66 4.99
N PRO A 292 -9.75 16.88 4.55
CA PRO A 292 -8.94 17.24 3.37
C PRO A 292 -9.71 17.21 2.05
N ILE A 293 -10.83 16.49 1.98
CA ILE A 293 -11.66 16.40 0.77
C ILE A 293 -12.51 17.67 0.62
N GLN A 294 -13.16 18.11 1.70
CA GLN A 294 -14.04 19.28 1.66
C GLN A 294 -13.29 20.60 1.84
N LYS A 295 -12.16 20.56 2.55
CA LYS A 295 -11.41 21.75 2.99
C LYS A 295 -9.90 21.54 2.87
N PRO A 296 -9.36 21.41 1.64
CA PRO A 296 -7.96 21.06 1.42
C PRO A 296 -6.96 22.12 1.94
N PHE A 297 -7.40 23.34 2.23
CA PHE A 297 -6.57 24.41 2.79
C PHE A 297 -6.79 24.64 4.29
N GLY A 298 -7.55 23.76 4.96
CA GLY A 298 -7.85 23.88 6.39
C GLY A 298 -8.86 24.99 6.69
N ASP A 299 -9.39 24.96 7.92
CA ASP A 299 -10.49 25.84 8.34
C ASP A 299 -10.11 27.33 8.30
N ASP A 300 -8.87 27.67 8.66
CA ASP A 300 -8.40 29.07 8.71
C ASP A 300 -8.37 29.71 7.31
N ILE A 301 -7.78 29.04 6.32
CA ILE A 301 -7.71 29.59 4.96
C ILE A 301 -9.09 29.58 4.32
N ASP A 302 -9.89 28.52 4.49
CA ASP A 302 -11.23 28.45 3.92
C ASP A 302 -12.15 29.55 4.48
N HIS A 303 -12.03 29.87 5.77
CA HIS A 303 -12.74 30.99 6.37
C HIS A 303 -12.37 32.32 5.68
N ILE A 304 -11.07 32.60 5.55
CA ILE A 304 -10.58 33.81 4.87
C ILE A 304 -11.04 33.87 3.41
N LEU A 305 -11.06 32.74 2.70
CA LEU A 305 -11.53 32.68 1.32
C LEU A 305 -13.02 33.02 1.20
N ARG A 306 -13.85 32.47 2.08
CA ARG A 306 -15.30 32.73 2.12
C ARG A 306 -15.58 34.20 2.39
N GLU A 307 -14.90 34.78 3.37
CA GLU A 307 -15.01 36.21 3.65
C GLU A 307 -14.55 37.07 2.47
N ALA A 308 -13.39 36.74 1.89
CA ALA A 308 -12.86 37.46 0.73
C ALA A 308 -13.83 37.44 -0.47
N PHE A 309 -14.42 36.29 -0.78
CA PHE A 309 -15.45 36.20 -1.83
C PHE A 309 -16.75 36.90 -1.45
N GLY A 310 -17.13 36.92 -0.18
CA GLY A 310 -18.28 37.68 0.32
C GLY A 310 -18.16 39.19 0.03
N THR A 311 -16.95 39.76 0.10
CA THR A 311 -16.72 41.17 -0.26
C THR A 311 -16.96 41.49 -1.74
N MET A 312 -17.01 40.47 -2.61
CA MET A 312 -17.25 40.62 -4.06
C MET A 312 -18.74 40.67 -4.42
N LYS A 313 -19.65 40.73 -3.45
CA LYS A 313 -21.12 40.74 -3.65
C LYS A 313 -21.64 39.51 -4.43
N LEU A 314 -20.99 38.36 -4.26
CA LEU A 314 -21.44 37.09 -4.81
C LEU A 314 -22.56 36.48 -3.96
N SER A 315 -23.44 35.67 -4.55
CA SER A 315 -24.40 34.88 -3.78
C SER A 315 -23.69 33.74 -3.04
N SER A 316 -24.29 33.21 -1.97
CA SER A 316 -23.71 32.06 -1.25
C SER A 316 -23.47 30.86 -2.17
N SER A 317 -24.33 30.63 -3.16
CA SER A 317 -24.16 29.54 -4.14
C SER A 317 -22.95 29.74 -5.05
N ASP A 318 -22.71 30.98 -5.51
CA ASP A 318 -21.57 31.29 -6.39
C ASP A 318 -20.23 31.17 -5.65
N ILE A 319 -20.22 31.48 -4.35
CA ILE A 319 -19.04 31.32 -3.49
C ILE A 319 -18.69 29.83 -3.38
N GLU A 320 -19.67 28.96 -3.12
CA GLU A 320 -19.43 27.51 -3.05
C GLU A 320 -18.97 26.93 -4.39
N ASP A 321 -19.58 27.34 -5.51
CA ASP A 321 -19.15 26.89 -6.84
C ASP A 321 -17.68 27.27 -7.14
N LYS A 322 -17.29 28.50 -6.80
CA LYS A 322 -15.89 28.94 -6.94
C LYS A 322 -14.92 28.15 -6.05
N LEU A 323 -15.31 27.88 -4.81
CA LEU A 323 -14.50 27.08 -3.89
C LEU A 323 -14.37 25.65 -4.38
N GLN A 324 -15.46 25.03 -4.86
CA GLN A 324 -15.43 23.67 -5.40
C GLN A 324 -14.55 23.58 -6.65
N LYS A 325 -14.58 24.57 -7.54
CA LYS A 325 -13.66 24.65 -8.68
C LYS A 325 -12.19 24.73 -8.24
N LEU A 326 -11.89 25.54 -7.23
CA LEU A 326 -10.57 25.63 -6.62
C LEU A 326 -10.14 24.28 -6.00
N TYR A 327 -11.04 23.60 -5.28
CA TYR A 327 -10.77 22.31 -4.66
C TYR A 327 -10.53 21.22 -5.71
N ASN A 328 -11.32 21.19 -6.78
CA ASN A 328 -11.14 20.26 -7.89
C ASN A 328 -9.84 20.50 -8.67
N ALA A 329 -9.36 21.75 -8.73
CA ALA A 329 -8.06 22.10 -9.33
C ALA A 329 -6.86 21.73 -8.42
N THR A 330 -7.10 21.18 -7.23
CA THR A 330 -6.07 20.93 -6.24
C THR A 330 -5.24 19.69 -6.54
N ILE A 331 -3.93 19.83 -6.38
CA ILE A 331 -2.94 18.80 -6.62
C ILE A 331 -2.22 18.48 -5.30
N SER A 332 -2.49 17.32 -4.71
CA SER A 332 -1.85 16.87 -3.46
C SER A 332 -0.63 15.97 -3.70
N THR A 333 0.46 16.21 -2.99
CA THR A 333 1.68 15.40 -3.01
C THR A 333 2.08 15.05 -1.58
N LYS A 334 1.95 13.77 -1.23
CA LYS A 334 2.32 13.23 0.08
C LYS A 334 3.82 13.35 0.33
N VAL A 335 4.20 13.65 1.56
CA VAL A 335 5.59 13.82 1.94
C VAL A 335 6.03 12.66 2.82
N LYS A 336 7.09 11.98 2.37
CA LYS A 336 7.70 10.90 3.12
C LYS A 336 8.65 11.45 4.17
N HIS A 337 8.35 11.18 5.44
CA HIS A 337 9.24 11.44 6.57
C HIS A 337 9.08 10.36 7.63
N ARG A 338 10.18 10.03 8.33
CA ARG A 338 10.18 8.98 9.37
C ARG A 338 9.45 9.41 10.65
N ALA A 339 9.57 10.69 11.01
CA ALA A 339 8.85 11.33 12.11
C ALA A 339 8.76 12.83 11.84
N THR A 340 7.78 13.50 12.46
CA THR A 340 7.74 14.96 12.52
C THR A 340 8.04 15.46 13.94
N PRO A 341 8.47 16.72 14.11
CA PRO A 341 8.65 17.29 15.44
C PRO A 341 7.37 17.40 16.27
N TYR A 342 6.20 17.30 15.63
CA TYR A 342 4.89 17.39 16.28
C TYR A 342 4.38 16.04 16.79
N ASP A 343 4.96 14.93 16.31
CA ASP A 343 4.52 13.59 16.62
C ASP A 343 4.62 13.32 18.14
N THR A 344 3.58 12.70 18.68
CA THR A 344 3.48 12.17 20.04
C THR A 344 3.33 10.65 19.99
N ASP A 345 3.27 10.00 21.14
CA ASP A 345 2.98 8.57 21.25
C ASP A 345 1.58 8.20 20.78
N ASP A 346 0.65 9.16 20.80
CA ASP A 346 -0.78 8.95 20.59
C ASP A 346 -1.31 9.68 19.34
N ALA A 347 -0.49 10.52 18.70
CA ALA A 347 -0.84 11.29 17.50
C ALA A 347 0.39 11.52 16.60
N TYR A 348 0.18 11.58 15.29
CA TYR A 348 1.28 11.81 14.33
C TYR A 348 0.82 12.60 13.12
N VAL A 349 1.77 13.34 12.54
CA VAL A 349 1.49 14.17 11.37
C VAL A 349 1.74 13.41 10.06
N ILE A 350 0.83 13.58 9.10
CA ILE A 350 0.98 13.27 7.69
C ILE A 350 1.12 14.61 6.97
N THR A 351 2.29 14.86 6.36
CA THR A 351 2.52 16.11 5.64
C THR A 351 2.17 15.93 4.16
N GLU A 352 1.41 16.86 3.58
CA GLU A 352 1.17 16.94 2.14
C GLU A 352 1.53 18.32 1.60
N VAL A 353 2.00 18.39 0.35
CA VAL A 353 2.11 19.64 -0.40
C VAL A 353 0.89 19.73 -1.30
N VAL A 354 0.08 20.74 -1.07
CA VAL A 354 -1.18 20.98 -1.77
C VAL A 354 -0.98 22.19 -2.67
N GLY A 355 -0.99 21.96 -3.98
CA GLY A 355 -0.70 22.98 -4.98
C GLY A 355 -1.87 23.30 -5.89
N VAL A 356 -2.01 24.57 -6.23
CA VAL A 356 -2.95 25.04 -7.27
C VAL A 356 -2.27 26.05 -8.17
N LEU A 357 -2.53 25.96 -9.48
CA LEU A 357 -2.04 26.91 -10.45
C LEU A 357 -3.23 27.57 -11.18
N ASP A 358 -3.57 28.78 -10.75
CA ASP A 358 -4.67 29.58 -11.30
C ASP A 358 -4.15 30.59 -12.32
N GLU A 359 -3.81 30.12 -13.54
CA GLU A 359 -3.24 31.01 -14.57
C GLU A 359 -4.25 32.02 -15.13
N SER A 360 -5.53 31.65 -15.18
CA SER A 360 -6.61 32.46 -15.75
C SER A 360 -7.35 33.32 -14.71
N LYS A 361 -6.99 33.22 -13.42
CA LYS A 361 -7.71 33.84 -12.29
C LYS A 361 -9.18 33.40 -12.20
N GLU A 362 -9.45 32.15 -12.52
CA GLU A 362 -10.81 31.58 -12.59
C GLU A 362 -11.45 31.42 -11.20
N HIS A 363 -10.67 31.24 -10.14
CA HIS A 363 -11.18 30.97 -8.79
C HIS A 363 -10.56 31.90 -7.73
N ILE A 364 -9.47 31.51 -7.07
CA ILE A 364 -8.83 32.28 -5.97
C ILE A 364 -8.05 33.47 -6.53
N GLY A 365 -7.53 33.35 -7.74
CA GLY A 365 -6.75 34.38 -8.41
C GLY A 365 -7.55 35.66 -8.67
N SER A 366 -8.88 35.60 -8.65
CA SER A 366 -9.75 36.79 -8.76
C SER A 366 -9.74 37.66 -7.48
N ILE A 367 -9.30 37.14 -6.34
CA ILE A 367 -9.18 37.90 -5.09
C ILE A 367 -7.93 38.77 -5.14
N ASN A 368 -8.10 40.09 -5.04
CA ASN A 368 -6.98 41.03 -4.98
C ASN A 368 -6.56 41.34 -3.55
N THR A 369 -7.51 41.39 -2.63
CA THR A 369 -7.31 41.75 -1.22
C THR A 369 -7.99 40.72 -0.33
N PHE A 370 -7.27 40.23 0.68
CA PHE A 370 -7.81 39.32 1.67
C PHE A 370 -8.16 40.08 2.96
N PRO A 371 -9.22 39.67 3.68
CA PRO A 371 -9.52 40.19 5.00
C PRO A 371 -8.41 39.83 6.00
N SER A 372 -8.35 40.56 7.12
CA SER A 372 -7.31 40.42 8.13
C SER A 372 -7.93 40.31 9.50
N ASP A 373 -7.79 39.13 10.12
CA ASP A 373 -8.29 38.86 11.47
C ASP A 373 -7.19 38.96 12.55
N GLY A 374 -6.02 39.51 12.18
CA GLY A 374 -4.91 39.79 13.09
C GLY A 374 -4.09 38.59 13.57
N LYS A 375 -4.64 37.36 13.56
CA LYS A 375 -3.93 36.12 13.96
C LYS A 375 -3.28 35.37 12.80
N PHE A 376 -3.88 35.40 11.62
CA PHE A 376 -3.40 34.71 10.44
C PHE A 376 -3.77 35.55 9.21
N GLN A 377 -2.77 36.07 8.49
CA GLN A 377 -2.98 36.98 7.36
C GLN A 377 -2.32 36.41 6.12
N ILE A 378 -3.08 36.26 5.04
CA ILE A 378 -2.59 35.76 3.75
C ILE A 378 -2.69 36.84 2.67
N GLY A 379 -1.83 36.76 1.66
CA GLY A 379 -1.83 37.68 0.54
C GLY A 379 -0.93 37.24 -0.61
N TRP A 380 -1.06 37.93 -1.73
CA TRP A 380 -0.24 37.70 -2.90
C TRP A 380 1.13 38.35 -2.78
N LYS A 381 2.17 37.60 -3.14
CA LYS A 381 3.54 38.10 -3.26
C LYS A 381 4.13 37.68 -4.61
N GLU A 382 4.93 38.56 -5.22
CA GLU A 382 5.66 38.20 -6.44
C GLU A 382 6.59 37.00 -6.18
N ALA A 383 6.47 35.95 -6.99
CA ALA A 383 7.18 34.70 -6.77
C ALA A 383 8.65 34.83 -7.19
N ASP A 384 9.55 34.73 -6.22
CA ASP A 384 10.99 34.67 -6.47
C ASP A 384 11.42 33.31 -7.08
N LYS A 385 12.71 33.17 -7.41
CA LYS A 385 13.28 31.92 -7.94
C LYS A 385 13.07 30.73 -6.99
N SER A 386 12.94 30.97 -5.69
CA SER A 386 12.74 29.92 -4.69
C SER A 386 11.30 29.42 -4.71
N ALA A 387 10.33 30.34 -4.67
CA ALA A 387 8.90 30.06 -4.76
C ALA A 387 8.52 29.38 -6.08
N LEU A 388 9.08 29.83 -7.20
CA LEU A 388 8.83 29.23 -8.51
C LEU A 388 9.20 27.74 -8.61
N ARG A 389 10.14 27.25 -7.78
CA ARG A 389 10.47 25.81 -7.73
C ARG A 389 9.33 24.97 -7.14
N LEU A 390 8.46 25.56 -6.32
CA LEU A 390 7.28 24.89 -5.78
C LEU A 390 6.15 24.75 -6.80
N LYS A 391 6.17 25.53 -7.91
CA LYS A 391 5.18 25.43 -9.00
C LYS A 391 5.02 24.01 -9.56
N ARG A 392 6.06 23.16 -9.44
CA ARG A 392 6.01 21.74 -9.83
C ARG A 392 5.00 20.90 -9.03
N PHE A 393 4.66 21.31 -7.81
CA PHE A 393 3.65 20.65 -6.97
C PHE A 393 2.24 21.13 -7.31
N ALA A 394 2.12 22.29 -7.96
CA ALA A 394 0.89 22.85 -8.49
C ALA A 394 0.68 22.53 -9.98
N LYS A 395 1.54 21.69 -10.57
CA LYS A 395 1.39 21.19 -11.93
C LYS A 395 1.13 19.70 -11.91
N PRO A 396 0.31 19.17 -12.83
CA PRO A 396 0.23 17.74 -13.02
C PRO A 396 1.62 17.18 -13.35
N PRO A 397 1.98 15.99 -12.83
CA PRO A 397 3.30 15.42 -13.07
C PRO A 397 3.52 15.25 -14.57
N LYS A 398 4.77 15.25 -15.04
CA LYS A 398 5.09 14.84 -16.42
C LYS A 398 4.52 13.46 -16.75
N GLY A 399 4.24 12.64 -15.73
CA GLY A 399 3.56 11.36 -15.82
C GLY A 399 2.02 11.41 -15.95
N LEU A 400 1.33 12.55 -15.80
CA LEU A 400 -0.09 12.64 -16.19
C LEU A 400 -0.24 12.46 -17.71
N PHE A 401 0.77 12.87 -18.48
CA PHE A 401 0.87 12.53 -19.90
C PHE A 401 1.00 11.01 -20.10
N LEU A 402 1.74 10.30 -19.23
CA LEU A 402 1.83 8.84 -19.19
C LEU A 402 0.57 8.16 -18.64
N PHE A 403 -0.20 8.79 -17.74
CA PHE A 403 -1.48 8.29 -17.23
C PHE A 403 -2.58 8.45 -18.28
N ILE A 404 -2.61 9.57 -19.02
CA ILE A 404 -3.43 9.74 -20.23
C ILE A 404 -3.00 8.71 -21.29
N MET A 405 -1.70 8.45 -21.45
CA MET A 405 -1.19 7.36 -22.30
C MET A 405 -1.60 5.97 -21.78
N SER A 406 -1.61 5.75 -20.47
CA SER A 406 -2.01 4.50 -19.82
C SER A 406 -3.51 4.29 -19.88
N CYS A 407 -4.34 5.34 -19.80
CA CYS A 407 -5.77 5.29 -20.04
C CYS A 407 -6.04 4.97 -21.52
N LYS A 408 -5.26 5.53 -22.45
CA LYS A 408 -5.33 5.14 -23.87
C LYS A 408 -5.01 3.65 -24.06
N ASP A 409 -3.94 3.17 -23.45
CA ASP A 409 -3.58 1.75 -23.51
C ASP A 409 -4.65 0.87 -22.82
N CYS A 410 -5.23 1.34 -21.72
CA CYS A 410 -6.35 0.70 -21.03
C CYS A 410 -7.59 0.63 -21.93
N PHE A 411 -8.01 1.73 -22.55
CA PHE A 411 -9.15 1.79 -23.46
C PHE A 411 -8.97 0.92 -24.69
N LYS A 412 -7.76 0.89 -25.25
CA LYS A 412 -7.43 -0.04 -26.33
C LYS A 412 -7.55 -1.49 -25.87
N MET A 413 -6.99 -1.83 -24.71
CA MET A 413 -7.06 -3.19 -24.15
C MET A 413 -8.48 -3.60 -23.75
N GLN A 414 -9.30 -2.67 -23.25
CA GLN A 414 -10.72 -2.86 -22.98
C GLN A 414 -11.47 -3.18 -24.26
N LEU A 415 -11.28 -2.37 -25.31
CA LEU A 415 -11.94 -2.57 -26.59
C LEU A 415 -11.51 -3.90 -27.25
N GLU A 416 -10.23 -4.26 -27.16
CA GLU A 416 -9.72 -5.56 -27.61
C GLU A 416 -10.38 -6.72 -26.85
N GLU A 417 -10.48 -6.63 -25.53
CA GLU A 417 -11.12 -7.68 -24.71
C GLU A 417 -12.63 -7.78 -24.97
N ILE A 418 -13.32 -6.65 -25.09
CA ILE A 418 -14.74 -6.60 -25.48
C ILE A 418 -14.96 -7.21 -26.86
N THR A 419 -14.05 -6.94 -27.81
CA THR A 419 -14.12 -7.53 -29.17
C THR A 419 -13.99 -9.05 -29.12
N VAL A 420 -13.10 -9.58 -28.27
CA VAL A 420 -12.97 -11.03 -28.06
C VAL A 420 -14.25 -11.59 -27.44
N LEU A 421 -14.81 -10.94 -26.42
CA LEU A 421 -16.08 -11.37 -25.82
C LEU A 421 -17.24 -11.35 -26.82
N ARG A 422 -17.38 -10.30 -27.64
CA ARG A 422 -18.36 -10.22 -28.73
C ARG A 422 -18.19 -11.35 -29.76
N SER A 423 -16.95 -11.79 -30.00
CA SER A 423 -16.69 -12.93 -30.90
C SER A 423 -17.07 -14.27 -30.29
N MET A 424 -17.04 -14.37 -28.95
CA MET A 424 -17.40 -15.57 -28.18
C MET A 424 -18.92 -15.67 -27.91
N PHE A 425 -19.60 -14.54 -27.67
CA PHE A 425 -21.03 -14.45 -27.33
C PHE A 425 -21.78 -13.73 -28.45
N ARG A 426 -22.29 -14.48 -29.43
CA ARG A 426 -22.92 -13.92 -30.63
C ARG A 426 -24.42 -13.62 -30.47
N GLU A 427 -25.11 -14.26 -29.52
CA GLU A 427 -26.54 -14.02 -29.34
C GLU A 427 -26.75 -12.66 -28.63
N PRO A 428 -27.67 -11.80 -29.11
CA PRO A 428 -27.94 -10.50 -28.48
C PRO A 428 -28.36 -10.60 -27.01
N GLU A 429 -28.91 -11.75 -26.62
CA GLU A 429 -29.38 -12.01 -25.26
C GLU A 429 -28.29 -12.53 -24.31
N GLU A 430 -27.13 -12.95 -24.85
CA GLU A 430 -25.99 -13.51 -24.09
C GLU A 430 -25.02 -12.43 -23.63
N LEU A 431 -24.84 -11.35 -24.40
CA LEU A 431 -24.00 -10.20 -24.06
C LEU A 431 -24.76 -8.89 -24.38
N THR A 432 -25.20 -8.19 -23.33
CA THR A 432 -25.99 -6.95 -23.46
C THR A 432 -25.22 -5.78 -22.86
N PHE A 433 -25.04 -4.69 -23.62
CA PHE A 433 -24.43 -3.46 -23.12
C PHE A 433 -25.49 -2.53 -22.55
N ASP A 434 -25.29 -2.01 -21.34
CA ASP A 434 -26.30 -1.18 -20.67
C ASP A 434 -26.39 0.22 -21.31
N ASN A 435 -25.24 0.73 -21.81
CA ASN A 435 -25.17 2.00 -22.53
C ASN A 435 -24.27 1.88 -23.78
N VAL A 436 -24.90 1.72 -24.94
CA VAL A 436 -24.22 1.61 -26.25
C VAL A 436 -23.50 2.91 -26.62
N GLU A 437 -23.92 4.07 -26.10
CA GLU A 437 -23.29 5.36 -26.36
C GLU A 437 -21.88 5.44 -25.75
N ASN A 438 -21.68 4.92 -24.54
CA ASN A 438 -20.37 4.89 -23.88
C ASN A 438 -19.37 4.01 -24.64
N LEU A 439 -19.85 2.90 -25.22
CA LEU A 439 -19.02 2.04 -26.04
C LEU A 439 -18.66 2.70 -27.38
N ASN A 440 -19.60 3.38 -28.03
CA ASN A 440 -19.32 4.14 -29.26
C ASN A 440 -18.34 5.29 -29.00
N LYS A 441 -18.45 5.96 -27.85
CA LYS A 441 -17.48 6.99 -27.40
C LYS A 441 -16.10 6.38 -27.15
N LEU A 442 -16.03 5.20 -26.52
CA LEU A 442 -14.78 4.44 -26.34
C LEU A 442 -14.14 4.08 -27.69
N GLU A 443 -14.93 3.58 -28.64
CA GLU A 443 -14.46 3.24 -29.99
C GLU A 443 -13.96 4.48 -30.75
N ALA A 444 -14.70 5.59 -30.71
CA ALA A 444 -14.30 6.86 -31.32
C ALA A 444 -13.02 7.43 -30.68
N PHE A 445 -12.87 7.26 -29.36
CA PHE A 445 -11.69 7.69 -28.60
C PHE A 445 -10.42 6.93 -29.02
N VAL A 446 -10.51 5.60 -29.21
CA VAL A 446 -9.35 4.79 -29.66
C VAL A 446 -8.89 5.21 -31.06
N VAL A 447 -9.79 5.77 -31.88
CA VAL A 447 -9.51 6.23 -33.24
C VAL A 447 -8.99 7.69 -33.30
N ASN A 448 -9.48 8.59 -32.42
CA ASN A 448 -9.14 10.02 -32.46
C ASN A 448 -8.44 10.52 -31.17
N GLU A 449 -7.13 10.81 -31.27
CA GLU A 449 -6.23 11.02 -30.13
C GLU A 449 -6.44 12.34 -29.35
N THR A 450 -7.16 13.32 -29.90
CA THR A 450 -7.31 14.66 -29.28
C THR A 450 -8.56 14.83 -28.41
N ALA A 451 -9.47 13.86 -28.38
CA ALA A 451 -10.79 14.01 -27.74
C ALA A 451 -10.78 14.03 -26.18
N LEU A 452 -9.73 13.51 -25.53
CA LEU A 452 -9.64 13.41 -24.06
C LEU A 452 -9.51 14.77 -23.34
N LEU A 453 -9.21 15.84 -24.08
CA LEU A 453 -8.99 17.19 -23.51
C LEU A 453 -10.24 18.06 -23.56
N GLU A 454 -11.25 17.67 -24.34
CA GLU A 454 -12.42 18.51 -24.65
C GLU A 454 -13.73 17.94 -24.10
N ASP A 455 -13.82 16.63 -23.83
CA ASP A 455 -15.06 15.99 -23.37
C ASP A 455 -14.86 15.27 -22.01
N THR A 456 -15.58 15.75 -20.99
CA THR A 456 -15.55 15.21 -19.61
C THR A 456 -16.71 14.23 -19.34
N SER A 457 -17.49 13.87 -20.37
CA SER A 457 -18.72 13.07 -20.23
C SER A 457 -18.56 11.56 -20.45
N LEU A 458 -17.35 11.05 -20.63
CA LEU A 458 -17.14 9.60 -20.80
C LEU A 458 -17.38 8.89 -19.46
N GLU A 459 -18.43 8.09 -19.40
CA GLU A 459 -18.77 7.19 -18.27
C GLU A 459 -18.20 5.77 -18.49
N SER A 460 -18.11 4.96 -17.43
CA SER A 460 -17.61 3.58 -17.50
C SER A 460 -18.45 2.73 -18.46
N VAL A 461 -17.80 1.77 -19.13
CA VAL A 461 -18.51 0.80 -19.97
C VAL A 461 -19.02 -0.31 -19.06
N SER A 462 -20.34 -0.51 -19.05
CA SER A 462 -21.00 -1.61 -18.34
C SER A 462 -21.80 -2.49 -19.30
N PHE A 463 -21.80 -3.79 -19.00
CA PHE A 463 -22.53 -4.80 -19.76
C PHE A 463 -22.82 -6.02 -18.90
N SER A 464 -23.75 -6.85 -19.34
CA SER A 464 -24.13 -8.10 -18.69
C SER A 464 -23.89 -9.30 -19.61
N MET A 465 -23.40 -10.41 -19.03
CA MET A 465 -23.17 -11.68 -19.73
C MET A 465 -23.99 -12.81 -19.11
N LYS A 466 -24.67 -13.63 -19.92
CA LYS A 466 -25.34 -14.84 -19.43
C LYS A 466 -24.45 -16.05 -19.65
N LEU A 467 -24.12 -16.75 -18.56
CA LEU A 467 -23.32 -17.98 -18.58
C LEU A 467 -24.13 -19.15 -18.02
N LYS A 468 -23.93 -20.34 -18.59
CA LYS A 468 -24.46 -21.59 -18.04
C LYS A 468 -23.34 -22.33 -17.30
N ASN A 469 -23.62 -22.72 -16.07
CA ASN A 469 -22.71 -23.54 -15.28
C ASN A 469 -22.89 -25.05 -15.59
N GLU A 470 -21.98 -25.91 -15.13
CA GLU A 470 -22.05 -27.38 -15.23
C GLU A 470 -23.36 -27.96 -14.67
N THR A 471 -23.98 -27.29 -13.68
CA THR A 471 -25.29 -27.65 -13.10
C THR A 471 -26.49 -27.15 -13.92
N ASN A 472 -26.28 -26.62 -15.13
CA ASN A 472 -27.27 -26.03 -16.02
C ASN A 472 -28.02 -24.80 -15.46
N CYS A 473 -27.50 -24.22 -14.37
CA CYS A 473 -27.97 -22.97 -13.81
C CYS A 473 -27.49 -21.77 -14.66
N THR A 474 -28.41 -20.86 -15.00
CA THR A 474 -28.08 -19.65 -15.77
C THR A 474 -27.70 -18.51 -14.81
N LEU A 475 -26.46 -18.06 -14.91
CA LEU A 475 -25.90 -16.96 -14.14
C LEU A 475 -25.77 -15.72 -15.02
N VAL A 476 -26.13 -14.55 -14.49
CA VAL A 476 -25.98 -13.26 -15.16
C VAL A 476 -24.83 -12.52 -14.49
N LEU A 477 -23.78 -12.20 -15.24
CA LEU A 477 -22.62 -11.45 -14.76
C LEU A 477 -22.77 -10.01 -15.21
N SER A 478 -22.99 -9.09 -14.29
CA SER A 478 -22.94 -7.66 -14.56
C SER A 478 -21.50 -7.17 -14.36
N VAL A 479 -20.92 -6.59 -15.40
CA VAL A 479 -19.54 -6.14 -15.49
C VAL A 479 -19.52 -4.63 -15.69
N GLU A 480 -18.71 -3.93 -14.91
CA GLU A 480 -18.39 -2.52 -15.10
C GLU A 480 -16.86 -2.35 -15.21
N LEU A 481 -16.41 -1.65 -16.24
CA LEU A 481 -14.99 -1.42 -16.53
C LEU A 481 -14.57 0.00 -16.10
N PRO A 482 -13.74 0.13 -15.05
CA PRO A 482 -13.10 1.40 -14.73
C PRO A 482 -12.22 1.87 -15.90
N PHE A 483 -12.05 3.19 -16.07
CA PHE A 483 -11.18 3.76 -17.13
C PHE A 483 -9.72 3.30 -17.05
N THR A 484 -9.31 2.83 -15.87
CA THR A 484 -7.95 2.38 -15.59
C THR A 484 -7.80 0.85 -15.65
N TYR A 485 -8.87 0.11 -15.94
CA TYR A 485 -8.79 -1.31 -16.24
C TYR A 485 -8.22 -1.51 -17.65
N PRO A 486 -7.31 -2.46 -17.90
CA PRO A 486 -6.82 -3.45 -16.96
C PRO A 486 -5.49 -3.10 -16.31
N LEU A 487 -4.87 -1.95 -16.56
CA LEU A 487 -3.48 -1.71 -16.10
C LEU A 487 -3.39 -1.32 -14.61
N CYS A 488 -4.41 -0.70 -14.04
CA CYS A 488 -4.36 -0.23 -12.65
C CYS A 488 -5.36 -0.96 -11.74
N GLN A 489 -6.63 -1.05 -12.15
CA GLN A 489 -7.72 -1.60 -11.33
C GLN A 489 -8.39 -2.79 -12.02
N PRO A 490 -8.88 -3.79 -11.26
CA PRO A 490 -9.67 -4.90 -11.79
C PRO A 490 -11.07 -4.43 -12.25
N PRO A 491 -11.81 -5.25 -13.03
CA PRO A 491 -13.17 -4.92 -13.40
C PRO A 491 -14.08 -5.16 -12.19
N LEU A 492 -15.16 -4.38 -12.07
CA LEU A 492 -16.21 -4.66 -11.09
C LEU A 492 -17.15 -5.70 -11.69
N VAL A 493 -17.28 -6.85 -11.02
CA VAL A 493 -18.13 -7.95 -11.50
C VAL A 493 -19.05 -8.42 -10.38
N VAL A 494 -20.33 -8.52 -10.69
CA VAL A 494 -21.38 -9.01 -9.79
C VAL A 494 -22.14 -10.14 -10.47
N ILE A 495 -22.34 -11.24 -9.77
CA ILE A 495 -23.15 -12.37 -10.22
C ILE A 495 -24.57 -12.18 -9.72
N GLY A 496 -25.53 -12.22 -10.63
CA GLY A 496 -26.95 -12.37 -10.38
C GLY A 496 -27.45 -13.74 -10.81
N CYS A 497 -28.42 -14.29 -10.09
CA CYS A 497 -29.13 -15.50 -10.49
C CYS A 497 -30.54 -15.47 -9.90
N SER A 498 -31.56 -15.67 -10.74
CA SER A 498 -32.96 -15.69 -10.30
C SER A 498 -33.36 -16.99 -9.57
N SER A 499 -32.56 -18.05 -9.69
CA SER A 499 -32.86 -19.39 -9.16
C SER A 499 -32.08 -19.73 -7.89
N LEU A 500 -31.23 -18.83 -7.39
CA LEU A 500 -30.43 -19.04 -6.19
C LEU A 500 -30.95 -18.19 -5.03
N ASP A 501 -30.89 -18.76 -3.83
CA ASP A 501 -31.14 -18.04 -2.59
C ASP A 501 -30.11 -16.92 -2.37
N CYS A 502 -30.54 -15.83 -1.71
CA CYS A 502 -29.72 -14.64 -1.52
C CYS A 502 -28.42 -14.93 -0.75
N HIS A 503 -28.44 -15.81 0.25
CA HIS A 503 -27.24 -16.16 1.01
C HIS A 503 -26.22 -16.95 0.18
N LYS A 504 -26.69 -17.84 -0.70
CA LYS A 504 -25.82 -18.60 -1.62
C LYS A 504 -25.22 -17.69 -2.69
N LEU A 505 -26.01 -16.74 -3.20
CA LEU A 505 -25.57 -15.74 -4.17
C LEU A 505 -24.54 -14.78 -3.56
N ASP A 506 -24.72 -14.37 -2.30
CA ASP A 506 -23.75 -13.54 -1.58
C ASP A 506 -22.43 -14.27 -1.34
N ALA A 507 -22.49 -15.54 -0.92
CA ALA A 507 -21.29 -16.37 -0.75
C ALA A 507 -20.51 -16.54 -2.06
N LEU A 508 -21.21 -16.75 -3.18
CA LEU A 508 -20.60 -16.85 -4.50
C LEU A 508 -19.95 -15.53 -4.94
N ASN A 509 -20.63 -14.39 -4.70
CA ASN A 509 -20.07 -13.06 -4.96
C ASN A 509 -18.85 -12.74 -4.08
N VAL A 510 -18.81 -13.21 -2.83
CA VAL A 510 -17.62 -13.11 -1.96
C VAL A 510 -16.43 -13.89 -2.54
N GLN A 511 -16.66 -15.14 -2.96
CA GLN A 511 -15.63 -15.97 -3.58
C GLN A 511 -15.11 -15.36 -4.89
N LEU A 512 -16.00 -14.82 -5.73
CA LEU A 512 -15.61 -14.13 -6.96
C LEU A 512 -14.69 -12.95 -6.68
N ARG A 513 -15.04 -12.10 -5.70
CA ARG A 513 -14.20 -10.96 -5.31
C ARG A 513 -12.82 -11.41 -4.84
N GLN A 514 -12.74 -12.47 -4.02
CA GLN A 514 -11.47 -13.04 -3.58
C GLN A 514 -10.64 -13.60 -4.76
N TYR A 515 -11.29 -14.27 -5.71
CA TYR A 515 -10.64 -14.77 -6.91
C TYR A 515 -10.07 -13.62 -7.75
N ILE A 516 -10.86 -12.59 -8.05
CA ILE A 516 -10.41 -11.42 -8.81
C ILE A 516 -9.23 -10.74 -8.11
N SER A 517 -9.34 -10.46 -6.81
CA SER A 517 -8.26 -9.81 -6.04
C SER A 517 -6.97 -10.63 -6.00
N SER A 518 -7.06 -11.97 -5.97
CA SER A 518 -5.88 -12.83 -5.88
C SER A 518 -5.20 -13.11 -7.22
N LYS A 519 -5.93 -13.03 -8.34
CA LYS A 519 -5.45 -13.41 -9.67
C LYS A 519 -5.25 -12.25 -10.64
N PHE A 520 -5.87 -11.10 -10.39
CA PHE A 520 -5.71 -9.92 -11.24
C PHE A 520 -4.23 -9.47 -11.27
N ALA A 521 -3.69 -9.37 -12.48
CA ALA A 521 -2.28 -9.10 -12.72
C ALA A 521 -2.08 -7.96 -13.74
N GLN A 522 -2.91 -6.93 -13.64
CA GLN A 522 -2.85 -5.72 -14.47
C GLN A 522 -2.92 -5.99 -15.98
N ALA A 523 -3.80 -6.92 -16.39
CA ALA A 523 -3.99 -7.33 -17.78
C ALA A 523 -5.45 -7.75 -18.02
N PRO A 524 -5.93 -7.77 -19.28
CA PRO A 524 -7.28 -8.24 -19.60
C PRO A 524 -7.55 -9.62 -18.99
N PHE A 525 -8.61 -9.72 -18.17
CA PHE A 525 -8.91 -10.81 -17.23
C PHE A 525 -10.39 -11.26 -17.21
N LEU A 526 -11.27 -10.67 -18.04
CA LEU A 526 -12.71 -11.02 -18.08
C LEU A 526 -12.97 -12.45 -18.52
N TYR A 527 -12.16 -12.97 -19.45
CA TYR A 527 -12.25 -14.36 -19.88
C TYR A 527 -11.95 -15.34 -18.73
N ASP A 528 -10.90 -15.06 -17.94
CA ASP A 528 -10.52 -15.90 -16.80
C ASP A 528 -11.59 -15.87 -15.70
N ILE A 529 -12.34 -14.77 -15.58
CA ILE A 529 -13.51 -14.64 -14.69
C ILE A 529 -14.66 -15.51 -15.22
N ALA A 530 -14.99 -15.41 -16.51
CA ALA A 530 -16.03 -16.23 -17.13
C ALA A 530 -15.71 -17.74 -17.00
N GLN A 531 -14.45 -18.13 -17.25
CA GLN A 531 -14.00 -19.51 -17.08
C GLN A 531 -14.13 -19.98 -15.62
N TRP A 532 -13.69 -19.16 -14.66
CA TRP A 532 -13.81 -19.51 -13.24
C TRP A 532 -15.26 -19.77 -12.86
N ILE A 533 -16.20 -18.96 -13.36
CA ILE A 533 -17.63 -19.13 -13.07
C ILE A 533 -18.18 -20.42 -13.69
N CYS A 534 -17.79 -20.77 -14.91
CA CYS A 534 -18.18 -22.02 -15.54
C CYS A 534 -17.61 -23.27 -14.82
N GLU A 535 -16.45 -23.14 -14.16
CA GLU A 535 -15.79 -24.23 -13.41
C GLU A 535 -16.23 -24.29 -11.93
N THR A 536 -17.03 -23.32 -11.45
CA THR A 536 -17.41 -23.22 -10.03
C THR A 536 -18.64 -24.07 -9.73
N LYS A 537 -18.50 -25.12 -8.92
CA LYS A 537 -19.65 -25.89 -8.43
C LYS A 537 -20.55 -25.03 -7.54
N VAL A 538 -21.78 -24.79 -7.97
CA VAL A 538 -22.80 -24.11 -7.15
C VAL A 538 -23.36 -25.13 -6.14
N PRO A 539 -23.41 -24.83 -4.83
CA PRO A 539 -23.96 -25.75 -3.83
C PRO A 539 -25.46 -25.97 -4.09
N THR A 540 -25.80 -27.12 -4.68
CA THR A 540 -27.17 -27.62 -4.74
C THR A 540 -27.53 -28.26 -3.41
N ASP A 541 -28.82 -28.23 -3.04
CA ASP A 541 -29.31 -28.64 -1.71
C ASP A 541 -29.23 -30.16 -1.42
N ASP A 542 -28.54 -30.94 -2.25
CA ASP A 542 -28.44 -32.40 -2.12
C ASP A 542 -27.00 -32.87 -2.30
N GLU A 543 -26.12 -32.67 -1.31
CA GLU A 543 -24.99 -33.60 -1.10
C GLU A 543 -24.68 -33.74 0.40
N SER A 544 -25.12 -34.86 0.97
CA SER A 544 -24.60 -35.43 2.21
C SER A 544 -23.13 -35.87 2.02
N PRO A 545 -22.27 -35.77 3.04
CA PRO A 545 -20.88 -36.17 2.92
C PRO A 545 -20.75 -37.71 2.92
N VAL A 546 -20.39 -38.28 1.77
CA VAL A 546 -19.89 -39.66 1.72
C VAL A 546 -18.37 -39.60 1.65
N GLY A 547 -17.73 -40.29 2.58
CA GLY A 547 -16.31 -40.23 2.82
C GLY A 547 -15.45 -41.18 1.98
N GLU A 548 -14.16 -40.95 2.19
CA GLU A 548 -12.98 -41.81 2.06
C GLU A 548 -12.45 -42.23 0.68
N GLY A 549 -11.19 -41.84 0.44
CA GLY A 549 -10.12 -42.83 0.26
C GLY A 549 -9.61 -43.05 -1.17
N SER A 550 -8.37 -42.62 -1.44
CA SER A 550 -7.21 -43.53 -1.41
C SER A 550 -6.00 -42.96 -2.14
N ASP A 551 -4.84 -43.37 -1.66
CA ASP A 551 -3.51 -42.83 -1.87
C ASP A 551 -2.64 -43.85 -2.66
N VAL A 552 -1.60 -43.33 -3.32
CA VAL A 552 -0.34 -43.97 -3.78
C VAL A 552 -0.34 -44.93 -5.01
N LEU A 553 0.57 -44.70 -5.96
CA LEU A 553 1.78 -45.53 -6.20
C LEU A 553 2.63 -45.08 -7.41
N GLU A 554 3.89 -44.71 -7.12
CA GLU A 554 5.04 -44.87 -8.03
C GLU A 554 5.57 -46.31 -7.90
N THR A 555 5.85 -46.99 -9.01
CA THR A 555 7.00 -47.93 -9.11
C THR A 555 7.41 -48.17 -10.56
N SER A 556 8.70 -48.48 -10.74
CA SER A 556 9.47 -48.64 -11.96
C SER A 556 9.37 -50.03 -12.63
N GLU A 557 9.75 -50.03 -13.91
CA GLU A 557 10.19 -51.14 -14.80
C GLU A 557 9.14 -51.90 -15.63
N GLN A 558 9.36 -51.82 -16.96
CA GLN A 558 8.67 -52.47 -18.08
C GLN A 558 8.96 -53.99 -18.10
N PRO A 559 8.08 -54.86 -18.65
CA PRO A 559 8.03 -55.07 -20.11
C PRO A 559 6.68 -55.46 -20.74
N ASN A 560 6.54 -55.10 -22.03
CA ASN A 560 5.56 -55.52 -23.04
C ASN A 560 4.08 -55.16 -22.82
N GLU A 561 3.70 -53.95 -23.22
CA GLU A 561 2.29 -53.60 -23.45
C GLU A 561 2.15 -52.88 -24.80
N SER A 562 1.00 -53.12 -25.45
CA SER A 562 0.57 -52.61 -26.75
C SER A 562 0.89 -51.13 -26.95
N LYS A 563 1.12 -50.71 -28.21
CA LYS A 563 1.30 -49.30 -28.57
C LYS A 563 -0.01 -48.52 -28.36
N VAL A 564 -0.35 -48.19 -27.11
CA VAL A 564 -1.55 -47.41 -26.80
C VAL A 564 -1.43 -46.07 -27.51
N PHE A 565 -2.38 -45.79 -28.40
CA PHE A 565 -2.47 -44.51 -29.08
C PHE A 565 -3.20 -43.53 -28.17
N CYS A 566 -2.75 -42.28 -28.11
CA CYS A 566 -3.46 -41.25 -27.36
C CYS A 566 -3.43 -39.89 -28.07
N ARG A 567 -4.40 -39.04 -27.72
CA ARG A 567 -4.46 -37.64 -28.15
C ARG A 567 -4.61 -36.72 -26.95
N TYR A 568 -3.68 -35.79 -26.80
CA TYR A 568 -3.63 -34.84 -25.70
C TYR A 568 -4.11 -33.47 -26.16
N TRP A 569 -5.06 -32.90 -25.41
CA TRP A 569 -5.58 -31.56 -25.62
C TRP A 569 -5.05 -30.62 -24.55
N ILE A 570 -4.14 -29.74 -24.93
CA ILE A 570 -3.40 -28.87 -24.02
C ILE A 570 -3.84 -27.42 -24.26
N TYR A 571 -4.31 -26.80 -23.19
CA TYR A 571 -4.67 -25.39 -23.16
C TYR A 571 -3.56 -24.55 -22.51
N SER A 572 -3.28 -23.39 -23.08
CA SER A 572 -2.35 -22.40 -22.54
C SER A 572 -2.98 -21.02 -22.54
N HIS A 573 -2.69 -20.20 -21.53
CA HIS A 573 -3.15 -18.81 -21.50
C HIS A 573 -2.63 -18.03 -22.72
N HIS A 574 -1.43 -18.30 -23.22
CA HIS A 574 -0.98 -17.81 -24.53
C HIS A 574 0.29 -18.54 -25.03
N ILE A 575 0.48 -18.57 -26.35
CA ILE A 575 1.69 -19.12 -27.00
C ILE A 575 2.27 -18.08 -27.99
N TYR A 576 2.96 -17.06 -27.46
CA TYR A 576 3.58 -16.01 -28.27
C TYR A 576 5.07 -16.24 -28.57
N ASN A 577 5.75 -16.97 -27.69
CA ASN A 577 7.20 -17.11 -27.76
C ASN A 577 7.61 -17.97 -28.97
N LYS A 578 8.32 -17.37 -29.93
CA LYS A 578 8.81 -18.04 -31.15
C LYS A 578 9.72 -19.24 -30.87
N VAL A 579 10.48 -19.21 -29.77
CA VAL A 579 11.34 -20.34 -29.35
C VAL A 579 10.49 -21.52 -28.91
N LYS A 580 9.43 -21.28 -28.11
CA LYS A 580 8.52 -22.36 -27.70
C LYS A 580 7.77 -22.96 -28.88
N ARG A 581 7.27 -22.10 -29.78
CA ARG A 581 6.59 -22.53 -31.01
C ARG A 581 7.47 -23.44 -31.86
N ARG A 582 8.70 -23.00 -32.15
CA ARG A 582 9.69 -23.81 -32.86
C ARG A 582 10.04 -25.09 -32.10
N GLY A 583 10.23 -24.99 -30.79
CA GLY A 583 10.52 -26.14 -29.93
C GLY A 583 9.42 -27.20 -29.95
N MET A 584 8.13 -26.81 -30.03
CA MET A 584 7.04 -27.80 -30.15
C MET A 584 7.06 -28.51 -31.51
N LEU A 585 7.31 -27.79 -32.59
CA LEU A 585 7.45 -28.38 -33.93
C LEU A 585 8.63 -29.38 -33.98
N GLU A 586 9.79 -28.98 -33.44
CA GLU A 586 10.99 -29.84 -33.39
C GLU A 586 10.77 -31.06 -32.49
N LEU A 587 10.15 -30.87 -31.32
CA LEU A 587 9.89 -31.94 -30.36
C LEU A 587 8.85 -32.94 -30.88
N ALA A 588 7.76 -32.47 -31.49
CA ALA A 588 6.76 -33.36 -32.09
C ALA A 588 7.38 -34.21 -33.20
N LYS A 589 8.24 -33.60 -34.04
CA LYS A 589 8.97 -34.32 -35.08
C LYS A 589 9.95 -35.35 -34.52
N GLN A 590 10.64 -35.04 -33.43
CA GLN A 590 11.56 -35.98 -32.76
C GLN A 590 10.85 -37.20 -32.16
N LEU A 591 9.59 -37.02 -31.77
CA LEU A 591 8.77 -38.03 -31.10
C LEU A 591 7.73 -38.69 -32.03
N ASP A 592 7.83 -38.48 -33.34
CA ASP A 592 6.87 -38.97 -34.35
C ASP A 592 5.39 -38.67 -34.02
N LEU A 593 5.14 -37.48 -33.45
CA LEU A 593 3.80 -37.01 -33.09
C LEU A 593 3.21 -36.16 -34.21
N THR A 594 1.90 -36.26 -34.38
CA THR A 594 1.10 -35.42 -35.29
C THR A 594 0.15 -34.54 -34.48
N GLY A 595 -0.44 -33.52 -35.11
CA GLY A 595 -1.36 -32.61 -34.43
C GLY A 595 -1.16 -31.16 -34.83
N PHE A 596 -1.41 -30.25 -33.90
CA PHE A 596 -1.22 -28.83 -34.17
C PHE A 596 -0.92 -28.02 -32.92
N CYS A 597 -0.35 -26.84 -33.13
CA CYS A 597 -0.39 -25.75 -32.16
C CYS A 597 -0.99 -24.50 -32.80
N LEU A 598 -1.96 -23.88 -32.12
CA LEU A 598 -2.48 -22.57 -32.47
C LEU A 598 -1.83 -21.51 -31.55
N PRO A 599 -0.87 -20.72 -32.05
CA PRO A 599 -0.27 -19.64 -31.31
C PRO A 599 -1.25 -18.47 -31.17
N GLY A 600 -1.43 -17.94 -29.97
CA GLY A 600 -2.41 -16.88 -29.71
C GLY A 600 -2.69 -16.70 -28.23
N LYS A 601 -3.72 -15.92 -27.90
CA LYS A 601 -4.34 -15.84 -26.57
C LYS A 601 -5.86 -16.12 -26.71
N PRO A 602 -6.37 -17.25 -26.20
CA PRO A 602 -5.62 -18.38 -25.65
C PRO A 602 -4.81 -19.13 -26.71
N GLY A 603 -3.86 -19.95 -26.26
CA GLY A 603 -3.12 -20.86 -27.14
C GLY A 603 -3.56 -22.30 -26.91
N VAL A 604 -3.66 -23.08 -27.98
CA VAL A 604 -4.10 -24.48 -27.92
C VAL A 604 -3.10 -25.38 -28.62
N VAL A 605 -2.85 -26.54 -28.04
CA VAL A 605 -1.98 -27.57 -28.61
C VAL A 605 -2.70 -28.90 -28.56
N CYS A 606 -2.75 -29.59 -29.69
CA CYS A 606 -3.22 -30.95 -29.81
C CYS A 606 -2.05 -31.82 -30.29
N VAL A 607 -1.73 -32.90 -29.59
CA VAL A 607 -0.74 -33.89 -30.05
C VAL A 607 -1.32 -35.29 -29.99
N GLU A 608 -1.06 -36.09 -31.02
CA GLU A 608 -1.50 -37.48 -31.10
C GLU A 608 -0.36 -38.41 -31.57
N GLY A 609 -0.32 -39.62 -31.01
CA GLY A 609 0.72 -40.61 -31.29
C GLY A 609 0.81 -41.70 -30.22
N ASP A 610 1.97 -42.36 -30.12
CA ASP A 610 2.24 -43.36 -29.07
C ASP A 610 2.16 -42.68 -27.69
N ARG A 611 1.49 -43.34 -26.74
CA ARG A 611 1.27 -42.82 -25.39
C ARG A 611 2.56 -42.39 -24.71
N ARG A 612 3.64 -43.12 -24.87
CA ARG A 612 4.93 -42.77 -24.26
C ARG A 612 5.47 -41.46 -24.82
N ASP A 613 5.30 -41.26 -26.12
CA ASP A 613 5.75 -40.08 -26.83
C ASP A 613 4.88 -38.86 -26.49
N CYS A 614 3.56 -39.00 -26.39
CA CYS A 614 2.67 -37.93 -25.92
C CYS A 614 2.95 -37.53 -24.45
N ILE A 615 3.18 -38.51 -23.56
CA ILE A 615 3.61 -38.26 -22.18
C ILE A 615 4.93 -37.51 -22.16
N GLN A 616 5.91 -37.94 -22.98
CA GLN A 616 7.21 -37.30 -23.07
C GLN A 616 7.10 -35.87 -23.61
N PHE A 617 6.29 -35.65 -24.65
CA PHE A 617 6.00 -34.33 -25.20
C PHE A 617 5.42 -33.42 -24.12
N TRP A 618 4.38 -33.86 -23.43
CA TRP A 618 3.74 -33.08 -22.36
C TRP A 618 4.71 -32.80 -21.21
N LYS A 619 5.50 -33.79 -20.78
CA LYS A 619 6.50 -33.64 -19.71
C LYS A 619 7.56 -32.59 -20.05
N GLN A 620 7.96 -32.48 -21.32
CA GLN A 620 8.93 -31.48 -21.76
C GLN A 620 8.27 -30.10 -21.92
N VAL A 621 7.13 -30.01 -22.61
CA VAL A 621 6.42 -28.75 -22.85
C VAL A 621 6.00 -28.10 -21.54
N ARG A 622 5.49 -28.87 -20.56
CA ARG A 622 5.07 -28.36 -19.24
C ARG A 622 6.21 -27.72 -18.44
N LYS A 623 7.47 -28.11 -18.68
CA LYS A 623 8.65 -27.56 -17.96
C LYS A 623 9.06 -26.17 -18.44
N TRP A 624 8.56 -25.71 -19.59
CA TRP A 624 8.88 -24.36 -20.06
C TRP A 624 8.15 -23.30 -19.22
N THR A 625 8.57 -22.04 -19.36
CA THR A 625 8.07 -20.92 -18.54
C THR A 625 6.67 -20.45 -18.94
N TRP A 626 5.60 -21.07 -18.44
CA TRP A 626 4.21 -20.70 -18.76
C TRP A 626 3.56 -19.80 -17.71
N LYS A 627 2.65 -18.90 -18.14
CA LYS A 627 1.75 -18.19 -17.22
C LYS A 627 0.69 -19.14 -16.65
N LYS A 628 0.10 -19.96 -17.50
CA LYS A 628 -0.79 -21.11 -17.17
C LYS A 628 -0.78 -22.06 -18.36
N ILE A 629 -0.60 -23.36 -18.11
CA ILE A 629 -0.75 -24.43 -19.10
C ILE A 629 -1.39 -25.63 -18.41
N SER A 630 -2.34 -26.28 -19.07
CA SER A 630 -3.10 -27.38 -18.51
C SER A 630 -3.43 -28.40 -19.59
N LEU A 631 -3.27 -29.68 -19.29
CA LEU A 631 -3.83 -30.77 -20.08
C LEU A 631 -5.33 -30.82 -19.75
N LYS A 632 -6.17 -30.46 -20.72
CA LYS A 632 -7.62 -30.32 -20.56
C LYS A 632 -8.36 -31.63 -20.81
N HIS A 633 -7.87 -32.44 -21.75
CA HIS A 633 -8.48 -33.73 -22.07
C HIS A 633 -7.43 -34.68 -22.65
N VAL A 634 -7.66 -35.97 -22.46
CA VAL A 634 -6.84 -37.06 -22.98
C VAL A 634 -7.81 -38.09 -23.57
N GLU A 635 -7.62 -38.38 -24.86
CA GLU A 635 -8.24 -39.55 -25.50
C GLU A 635 -7.21 -40.69 -25.43
N GLU A 636 -7.55 -41.81 -24.78
CA GLU A 636 -6.73 -43.02 -24.64
C GLU A 636 -7.59 -44.25 -25.01
N GLU A 637 -7.09 -45.11 -25.90
CA GLU A 637 -7.77 -46.36 -26.32
C GLU A 637 -6.73 -47.48 -26.47
N GLU A 638 -7.06 -48.67 -25.96
CA GLU A 638 -6.13 -49.81 -25.81
C GLU A 638 -5.85 -50.53 -27.14
N ASP A 639 -6.74 -50.41 -28.14
CA ASP A 639 -6.61 -51.05 -29.45
C ASP A 639 -6.16 -50.05 -30.54
N SER A 640 -4.86 -50.03 -30.81
CA SER A 640 -4.22 -49.14 -31.79
C SER A 640 -4.77 -49.26 -33.22
N SER A 641 -5.49 -50.33 -33.53
CA SER A 641 -6.01 -50.62 -34.87
C SER A 641 -7.28 -49.85 -35.24
N LEU A 642 -7.96 -49.25 -34.26
CA LEU A 642 -9.22 -48.50 -34.45
C LEU A 642 -9.03 -46.97 -34.53
N PHE A 643 -7.85 -46.45 -34.15
CA PHE A 643 -7.57 -45.00 -34.18
C PHE A 643 -6.71 -44.61 -35.39
N VAL A 644 -7.32 -43.87 -36.32
CA VAL A 644 -6.62 -43.20 -37.42
C VAL A 644 -6.12 -41.85 -36.91
N ARG A 645 -4.84 -41.51 -37.19
CA ARG A 645 -4.31 -40.16 -36.96
C ARG A 645 -5.25 -39.15 -37.64
N LYS A 646 -5.81 -38.20 -36.88
CA LYS A 646 -6.64 -37.12 -37.43
C LYS A 646 -5.78 -36.10 -38.19
N PHE A 647 -4.49 -36.04 -37.90
CA PHE A 647 -3.55 -35.09 -38.49
C PHE A 647 -2.38 -35.82 -39.15
N GLY A 648 -1.96 -35.36 -40.33
CA GLY A 648 -0.85 -35.96 -41.08
C GLY A 648 0.54 -35.62 -40.52
N THR A 649 0.70 -34.40 -40.00
CA THR A 649 1.94 -33.81 -39.47
C THR A 649 1.60 -33.00 -38.23
N PHE A 650 2.61 -32.55 -37.47
CA PHE A 650 2.42 -31.56 -36.42
C PHE A 650 2.69 -30.16 -36.96
N GLU A 651 1.66 -29.30 -37.01
CA GLU A 651 1.73 -28.00 -37.70
C GLU A 651 1.42 -26.80 -36.79
N GLU A 652 1.96 -25.63 -37.14
CA GLU A 652 1.59 -24.37 -36.52
C GLU A 652 0.45 -23.73 -37.33
N LEU A 653 -0.75 -23.64 -36.74
CA LEU A 653 -1.91 -23.03 -37.39
C LEU A 653 -1.84 -21.50 -37.33
N ASN A 654 -2.40 -20.84 -38.33
CA ASN A 654 -2.51 -19.38 -38.34
C ASN A 654 -3.85 -18.94 -38.92
N PHE A 655 -4.74 -18.46 -38.06
CA PHE A 655 -6.06 -17.93 -38.40
C PHE A 655 -6.17 -16.43 -38.09
N ALA A 656 -5.06 -15.69 -38.17
CA ALA A 656 -5.05 -14.26 -37.95
C ALA A 656 -5.80 -13.52 -39.07
N THR A 657 -6.75 -12.66 -38.70
CA THR A 657 -7.53 -11.84 -39.66
C THR A 657 -6.73 -10.70 -40.28
N GLN A 658 -5.60 -10.30 -39.67
CA GLN A 658 -4.68 -9.28 -40.19
C GLN A 658 -3.20 -9.71 -40.04
N PRO A 659 -2.30 -9.29 -40.96
CA PRO A 659 -0.88 -9.59 -40.86
C PRO A 659 -0.27 -9.04 -39.56
N GLY A 660 0.25 -9.93 -38.71
CA GLY A 660 0.85 -9.57 -37.42
C GLY A 660 -0.11 -9.49 -36.24
N SER A 661 -1.41 -9.78 -36.44
CA SER A 661 -2.36 -9.94 -35.33
C SER A 661 -1.94 -11.10 -34.42
N ARG A 662 -2.09 -10.88 -33.10
CA ARG A 662 -1.85 -11.90 -32.06
C ARG A 662 -3.13 -12.64 -31.66
N HIS A 663 -4.25 -12.28 -32.27
CA HIS A 663 -5.55 -12.89 -32.10
C HIS A 663 -5.85 -13.80 -33.30
N MET A 664 -6.26 -15.02 -32.99
CA MET A 664 -6.66 -16.03 -33.97
C MET A 664 -8.18 -16.10 -34.02
N ASP A 665 -8.74 -16.34 -35.19
CA ASP A 665 -10.17 -16.58 -35.37
C ASP A 665 -10.52 -17.98 -34.84
N PHE A 666 -11.27 -18.03 -33.73
CA PHE A 666 -11.67 -19.29 -33.09
C PHE A 666 -12.83 -19.99 -33.81
N GLY A 667 -13.58 -19.28 -34.67
CA GLY A 667 -14.55 -19.91 -35.55
C GLY A 667 -13.86 -20.67 -36.68
N LEU A 668 -12.77 -20.13 -37.23
CA LEU A 668 -11.92 -20.86 -38.18
C LEU A 668 -11.22 -22.05 -37.52
N LEU A 669 -10.80 -21.91 -36.26
CA LEU A 669 -10.31 -23.05 -35.47
C LEU A 669 -11.38 -24.12 -35.28
N TYR A 670 -12.61 -23.74 -34.91
CA TYR A 670 -13.70 -24.69 -34.73
C TYR A 670 -13.99 -25.45 -36.03
N LYS A 671 -14.11 -24.73 -37.15
CA LYS A 671 -14.28 -25.32 -38.48
C LYS A 671 -13.16 -26.31 -38.80
N PHE A 672 -11.91 -25.91 -38.59
CA PHE A 672 -10.75 -26.80 -38.76
C PHE A 672 -10.87 -28.06 -37.90
N MET A 673 -11.30 -27.96 -36.65
CA MET A 673 -11.51 -29.12 -35.77
C MET A 673 -12.66 -30.02 -36.26
N VAL A 674 -13.75 -29.44 -36.76
CA VAL A 674 -14.87 -30.19 -37.36
C VAL A 674 -14.41 -30.94 -38.61
N ASP A 675 -13.67 -30.29 -39.51
CA ASP A 675 -13.15 -30.88 -40.75
C ASP A 675 -12.21 -32.08 -40.48
N HIS A 676 -11.56 -32.11 -39.32
CA HIS A 676 -10.70 -33.23 -38.88
C HIS A 676 -11.43 -34.21 -37.93
N GLY A 677 -12.75 -34.08 -37.76
CA GLY A 677 -13.57 -34.99 -36.96
C GLY A 677 -13.37 -34.88 -35.45
N CYS A 678 -12.94 -33.73 -34.93
CA CYS A 678 -12.71 -33.48 -33.50
C CYS A 678 -13.39 -32.20 -32.97
N GLY A 679 -14.47 -31.75 -33.62
CA GLY A 679 -15.23 -30.56 -33.21
C GLY A 679 -15.72 -30.60 -31.75
N ASP A 680 -16.13 -31.77 -31.25
CA ASP A 680 -16.62 -31.94 -29.86
C ASP A 680 -15.56 -31.58 -28.81
N MET A 681 -14.27 -31.67 -29.17
CA MET A 681 -13.14 -31.33 -28.29
C MET A 681 -13.00 -29.83 -28.03
N PHE A 682 -13.73 -28.99 -28.79
CA PHE A 682 -13.78 -27.55 -28.58
C PHE A 682 -14.37 -27.22 -27.19
N ILE A 683 -15.41 -27.94 -26.77
CA ILE A 683 -16.01 -27.78 -25.44
C ILE A 683 -15.00 -28.12 -24.34
N PHE A 684 -14.23 -29.20 -24.50
CA PHE A 684 -13.24 -29.59 -23.51
C PHE A 684 -12.06 -28.62 -23.43
N CYS A 685 -11.66 -28.01 -24.55
CA CYS A 685 -10.59 -27.02 -24.58
C CYS A 685 -11.01 -25.66 -23.97
N PHE A 686 -12.25 -25.24 -24.19
CA PHE A 686 -12.70 -23.87 -23.93
C PHE A 686 -13.89 -23.72 -22.96
N GLY A 687 -14.54 -24.82 -22.60
CA GLY A 687 -15.74 -24.82 -21.74
C GLY A 687 -17.01 -24.30 -22.42
N MET A 688 -17.05 -24.22 -23.75
CA MET A 688 -18.14 -23.62 -24.53
C MET A 688 -18.40 -24.41 -25.82
N GLN A 689 -19.64 -24.42 -26.31
CA GLN A 689 -19.98 -24.97 -27.63
C GLN A 689 -19.33 -24.14 -28.75
N GLY A 690 -18.61 -24.80 -29.67
CA GLY A 690 -18.05 -24.14 -30.85
C GLY A 690 -19.10 -23.92 -31.93
N ARG A 691 -18.93 -22.86 -32.75
CA ARG A 691 -19.82 -22.51 -33.87
C ARG A 691 -19.00 -21.99 -35.06
N ASP A 692 -19.44 -22.29 -36.27
CA ASP A 692 -18.75 -21.91 -37.51
C ASP A 692 -18.80 -20.39 -37.77
N SER A 693 -17.73 -19.83 -38.37
CA SER A 693 -17.66 -18.41 -38.70
C SER A 693 -18.66 -17.94 -39.78
N ASN A 694 -19.21 -18.87 -40.56
CA ASN A 694 -20.04 -18.60 -41.75
C ASN A 694 -21.53 -18.87 -41.57
N LEU A 695 -22.00 -19.01 -40.33
CA LEU A 695 -23.40 -19.08 -39.95
C LEU A 695 -23.76 -17.93 -39.01
#